data_AF-A0AAV1EIS8-F1
#
_entry.id   AF-A0AAV1EIS8-F1
#
_cell.length_a   1.000
_cell.length_b   1.000
_cell.length_c   1.000
_cell.angle_alpha   90.00
_cell.angle_beta   90.00
_cell.angle_gamma   90.00
#
_symmetry.space_group_name_H-M   'P 1'
#
loop_
_entity.id
_entity.type
_entity.pdbx_description
1 polymer ?
#
loop_
_entity_poly.entity_id
_entity_poly.type
_entity_poly.pdbx_seq_one_letter_code
_entity_poly.pdbx_strand_id
1 'polypeptide(L)'
;MFFIYMMIDGVFRGNTAQVKEYQELLEPIIFQSYEGHAVIPKYYYVPADFVEAEQKKHGSQRRFPSNSGRDGQLFLWGQALFNIAKLLVDELISPKDIDPIHRYVPRQDQRNVSMRYSNQGPIENDVVIHVALIAESQRLQVFLNTYGIQTQTPQQVEPIQIWPQKELVKAYRFLAINKKLGLSGRPERPVGCIGTCKIYRILGKTVVCYPIVFDLSDFYLSQDVMLLIDDIKNALQFIKQCWKMQGRPLFLVLIREDNIKGSRFNPVLDMLASFKKGNLGGVKVHVDRLQTLISGAVVEQLDFLRVNEAEIPEFKSFEELELPKHSKVKRQTSTPNASDLEQQPEISVEEWLHKPTQEIIQKFHDSDCLASQAQLAVILLRREGPDFLAKDENLMDELERIYRRAGSRKLWSVVRLAASLLTKLVDSLAPSITSVLVHGKQVTLGLFGQEEEVISNPLSPGVIQGIIYSKCSPTGGEREAVLQQELVIHIGWIISNNPELFSGMLKIRVGWIVQAMKHELKIRAGDMPPQDIYQLSPSDIKQLLLDVLQPQHTSRSWLNRRQIDGSLNRTPLGFYDRVWQILERTPNGIVVVGNHLPQQPTLSDMTMYEMNFSLLVEDALKNIDLPEYRQIIVELLMVVSIVLERNPELEFSDRVDLDGLVKEAFNDFKRDCSCSKGIEKQDGMESFYNTPPVGKRSTSSYLTKAVMIQLLQGDVKPCKDDPCSVS
;
A
#
# COMPACT_ATOMS: atom_id res chain seq x y z
N MET A 1 -23.90 -29.29 11.04
CA MET A 1 -23.74 -28.01 10.31
C MET A 1 -22.50 -28.01 9.44
N PHE A 2 -21.28 -28.06 10.01
CA PHE A 2 -20.04 -28.09 9.22
C PHE A 2 -20.03 -29.15 8.10
N PHE A 3 -20.39 -30.41 8.41
CA PHE A 3 -20.48 -31.47 7.39
C PHE A 3 -21.49 -31.17 6.27
N ILE A 4 -22.64 -30.59 6.59
CA ILE A 4 -23.64 -30.18 5.60
C ILE A 4 -23.07 -29.10 4.66
N TYR A 5 -22.32 -28.13 5.20
CA TYR A 5 -21.63 -27.14 4.38
C TYR A 5 -20.58 -27.77 3.47
N MET A 6 -19.81 -28.72 3.97
CA MET A 6 -18.80 -29.41 3.17
C MET A 6 -19.41 -30.29 2.08
N MET A 7 -20.60 -30.84 2.30
CA MET A 7 -21.37 -31.51 1.24
C MET A 7 -21.79 -30.52 0.15
N ILE A 8 -22.36 -29.37 0.51
CA ILE A 8 -22.74 -28.32 -0.46
C ILE A 8 -21.51 -27.82 -1.22
N ASP A 9 -20.41 -27.51 -0.52
CA ASP A 9 -19.14 -27.10 -1.15
C ASP A 9 -18.63 -28.16 -2.12
N GLY A 10 -18.69 -29.44 -1.75
CA GLY A 10 -18.33 -30.56 -2.61
C GLY A 10 -19.15 -30.60 -3.90
N VAL A 11 -20.48 -30.42 -3.83
CA VAL A 11 -21.36 -30.35 -5.02
C VAL A 11 -20.98 -29.15 -5.89
N PHE A 12 -20.77 -27.97 -5.29
CA PHE A 12 -20.40 -26.75 -6.02
C PHE A 12 -19.02 -26.84 -6.69
N ARG A 13 -18.10 -27.64 -6.15
CA ARG A 13 -16.77 -27.91 -6.74
C ARG A 13 -16.76 -29.10 -7.70
N GLY A 14 -17.85 -29.84 -7.83
CA GLY A 14 -17.90 -31.09 -8.60
C GLY A 14 -17.06 -32.21 -7.98
N ASN A 15 -16.78 -32.16 -6.68
CA ASN A 15 -15.96 -33.15 -5.97
C ASN A 15 -16.86 -34.18 -5.28
N THR A 16 -17.22 -35.25 -5.99
CA THR A 16 -18.10 -36.31 -5.49
C THR A 16 -17.50 -37.12 -4.33
N ALA A 17 -16.17 -37.22 -4.24
CA ALA A 17 -15.49 -37.91 -3.14
C ALA A 17 -15.69 -37.17 -1.82
N GLN A 18 -15.55 -35.83 -1.83
CA GLN A 18 -15.82 -34.96 -0.68
C GLN A 18 -17.27 -35.08 -0.22
N VAL A 19 -18.22 -35.06 -1.15
CA VAL A 19 -19.66 -35.21 -0.82
C VAL A 19 -19.91 -36.53 -0.07
N LYS A 20 -19.34 -37.64 -0.57
CA LYS A 20 -19.51 -38.96 0.03
C LYS A 20 -18.88 -39.06 1.42
N GLU A 21 -17.65 -38.57 1.59
CA GLU A 21 -16.96 -38.55 2.89
C GLU A 21 -17.79 -37.82 3.95
N TYR A 22 -18.26 -36.62 3.65
CA TYR A 22 -19.03 -35.83 4.62
C TYR A 22 -20.45 -36.35 4.82
N GLN A 23 -21.01 -37.09 3.86
CA GLN A 23 -22.27 -37.79 4.05
C GLN A 23 -22.12 -38.95 5.05
N GLU A 24 -21.07 -39.76 4.91
CA GLU A 24 -20.76 -40.87 5.83
C GLU A 24 -20.48 -40.36 7.26
N LEU A 25 -19.79 -39.22 7.40
CA LEU A 25 -19.55 -38.58 8.69
C LEU A 25 -20.80 -37.96 9.32
N LEU A 26 -21.77 -37.53 8.50
CA LEU A 26 -23.00 -36.91 8.97
C LEU A 26 -24.01 -37.94 9.48
N GLU A 27 -24.11 -39.11 8.84
CA GLU A 27 -25.06 -40.17 9.16
C GLU A 27 -25.15 -40.55 10.66
N PRO A 28 -24.04 -40.83 11.37
CA PRO A 28 -24.09 -41.22 12.79
C PRO A 28 -24.49 -40.07 13.73
N ILE A 29 -24.58 -38.84 13.22
CA ILE A 29 -24.84 -37.60 13.97
C ILE A 29 -26.24 -37.05 13.66
N ILE A 30 -26.97 -37.65 12.72
CA ILE A 30 -28.36 -37.30 12.47
C ILE A 30 -29.26 -37.96 13.51
N PHE A 31 -30.21 -37.21 14.04
CA PHE A 31 -31.27 -37.77 14.88
C PHE A 31 -32.45 -38.22 13.99
N GLN A 32 -33.08 -39.35 14.28
CA GLN A 32 -34.29 -39.78 13.57
C GLN A 32 -35.53 -39.53 14.45
N SER A 33 -36.56 -38.90 13.88
CA SER A 33 -37.86 -38.73 14.54
C SER A 33 -38.57 -40.08 14.70
N TYR A 34 -39.66 -40.10 15.47
CA TYR A 34 -40.47 -41.32 15.62
C TYR A 34 -41.06 -41.81 14.28
N GLU A 35 -41.33 -40.89 13.36
CA GLU A 35 -41.79 -41.15 12.00
C GLU A 35 -40.66 -41.52 11.02
N GLY A 36 -39.41 -41.58 11.49
CA GLY A 36 -38.24 -41.94 10.67
C GLY A 36 -37.63 -40.79 9.88
N HIS A 37 -38.05 -39.54 10.11
CA HIS A 37 -37.50 -38.37 9.43
C HIS A 37 -36.15 -37.95 10.04
N ALA A 38 -35.21 -37.56 9.19
CA ALA A 38 -33.92 -37.02 9.62
C ALA A 38 -34.07 -35.62 10.22
N VAL A 39 -33.64 -35.45 11.48
CA VAL A 39 -33.67 -34.19 12.24
C VAL A 39 -32.24 -33.78 12.59
N ILE A 40 -31.91 -32.53 12.27
CA ILE A 40 -30.59 -31.95 12.57
C ILE A 40 -30.59 -31.23 13.93
N PRO A 41 -29.80 -31.69 14.91
CA PRO A 41 -29.65 -31.00 16.19
C PRO A 41 -28.86 -29.70 16.03
N LYS A 42 -29.18 -28.69 16.85
CA LYS A 42 -28.50 -27.38 16.84
C LYS A 42 -27.05 -27.48 17.32
N TYR A 43 -26.81 -28.23 18.41
CA TYR A 43 -25.48 -28.48 18.96
C TYR A 43 -25.46 -29.79 19.75
N TYR A 44 -24.25 -30.21 20.11
CA TYR A 44 -23.98 -31.37 20.95
C TYR A 44 -23.35 -30.91 22.26
N TYR A 45 -23.82 -31.43 23.40
CA TYR A 45 -23.35 -31.02 24.71
C TYR A 45 -23.01 -32.22 25.60
N VAL A 46 -22.13 -32.01 26.58
CA VAL A 46 -21.83 -32.98 27.65
C VAL A 46 -22.72 -32.64 28.85
N PRO A 47 -23.40 -33.61 29.49
CA PRO A 47 -24.24 -33.33 30.66
C PRO A 47 -23.38 -32.78 31.82
N ALA A 48 -23.99 -31.95 32.67
CA ALA A 48 -23.29 -31.22 33.73
C ALA A 48 -22.42 -32.12 34.62
N ASP A 49 -22.93 -33.30 34.97
CA ASP A 49 -22.26 -34.28 35.83
C ASP A 49 -20.93 -34.80 35.26
N PHE A 50 -20.72 -34.69 33.95
CA PHE A 50 -19.54 -35.21 33.25
C PHE A 50 -18.59 -34.10 32.77
N VAL A 51 -18.91 -32.82 33.01
CA VAL A 51 -18.10 -31.70 32.51
C VAL A 51 -16.70 -31.69 33.14
N GLU A 52 -16.58 -31.97 34.44
CA GLU A 52 -15.27 -32.02 35.11
C GLU A 52 -14.36 -33.12 34.55
N ALA A 53 -14.95 -34.27 34.17
CA ALA A 53 -14.20 -35.37 33.57
C ALA A 53 -13.72 -35.02 32.14
N GLU A 54 -14.55 -34.32 31.37
CA GLU A 54 -14.17 -33.80 30.05
C GLU A 54 -13.08 -32.70 30.14
N GLN A 55 -13.10 -31.86 31.17
CA GLN A 55 -12.06 -30.85 31.39
C GLN A 55 -10.71 -31.48 31.75
N LYS A 56 -10.71 -32.56 32.56
CA LYS A 56 -9.47 -33.28 32.90
C LYS A 56 -8.88 -34.04 31.70
N LYS A 57 -9.74 -34.57 30.81
CA LYS A 57 -9.32 -35.26 29.59
C LYS A 57 -10.30 -34.97 28.45
N HIS A 58 -9.92 -34.03 27.59
CA HIS A 58 -10.71 -33.61 26.43
C HIS A 58 -11.07 -34.80 25.52
N GLY A 59 -12.33 -34.87 25.09
CA GLY A 59 -12.87 -35.92 24.23
C GLY A 59 -13.22 -37.23 24.93
N SER A 60 -13.15 -37.31 26.26
CA SER A 60 -13.41 -38.54 27.01
C SER A 60 -14.91 -38.84 27.19
N GLN A 61 -15.76 -37.81 27.19
CA GLN A 61 -17.18 -37.94 27.51
C GLN A 61 -18.06 -37.99 26.24
N ARG A 62 -19.16 -38.76 26.35
CA ARG A 62 -20.17 -38.86 25.29
C ARG A 62 -20.97 -37.55 25.23
N ARG A 63 -21.16 -37.03 24.01
CA ARG A 63 -21.98 -35.85 23.75
C ARG A 63 -23.41 -36.24 23.36
N PHE A 64 -24.37 -35.45 23.80
CA PHE A 64 -25.80 -35.64 23.53
C PHE A 64 -26.33 -34.47 22.69
N PRO A 65 -27.32 -34.73 21.80
CA PRO A 65 -27.91 -33.69 20.98
C PRO A 65 -28.78 -32.74 21.83
N SER A 66 -28.74 -31.45 21.49
CA SER A 66 -29.53 -30.40 22.11
C SER A 66 -31.04 -30.68 22.04
N ASN A 67 -31.80 -30.10 22.98
CA ASN A 67 -33.27 -30.15 22.95
C ASN A 67 -33.84 -29.36 21.77
N SER A 68 -33.18 -28.27 21.36
CA SER A 68 -33.46 -27.57 20.10
C SER A 68 -32.91 -28.39 18.92
N GLY A 69 -33.80 -28.90 18.06
CA GLY A 69 -33.50 -29.86 17.00
C GLY A 69 -33.86 -31.31 17.36
N ARG A 70 -34.98 -31.51 18.06
CA ARG A 70 -35.63 -32.81 18.30
C ARG A 70 -37.03 -32.82 17.70
N ASP A 71 -37.65 -34.00 17.70
CA ASP A 71 -39.05 -34.19 17.28
C ASP A 71 -39.97 -33.18 18.00
N GLY A 72 -40.69 -32.36 17.24
CA GLY A 72 -41.53 -31.25 17.73
C GLY A 72 -40.85 -29.88 17.94
N GLN A 73 -39.51 -29.78 17.92
CA GLN A 73 -38.76 -28.51 18.02
C GLN A 73 -37.61 -28.46 17.02
N LEU A 74 -37.92 -28.24 15.73
CA LEU A 74 -36.94 -28.23 14.65
C LEU A 74 -36.01 -27.02 14.70
N PHE A 75 -34.72 -27.26 14.51
CA PHE A 75 -33.75 -26.20 14.22
C PHE A 75 -33.83 -25.84 12.73
N LEU A 76 -34.71 -24.88 12.41
CA LEU A 76 -35.08 -24.54 11.02
C LEU A 76 -33.89 -24.28 10.11
N TRP A 77 -32.87 -23.56 10.58
CA TRP A 77 -31.71 -23.24 9.75
C TRP A 77 -30.89 -24.50 9.37
N GLY A 78 -30.59 -25.35 10.35
CA GLY A 78 -29.85 -26.59 10.08
C GLY A 78 -30.67 -27.58 9.25
N GLN A 79 -31.98 -27.64 9.47
CA GLN A 79 -32.89 -28.47 8.70
C GLN A 79 -33.01 -27.99 7.25
N ALA A 80 -33.14 -26.68 7.02
CA ALA A 80 -33.20 -26.11 5.68
C ALA A 80 -31.91 -26.38 4.89
N LEU A 81 -30.74 -26.22 5.51
CA LEU A 81 -29.46 -26.52 4.86
C LEU A 81 -29.32 -28.01 4.56
N PHE A 82 -29.76 -28.90 5.45
CA PHE A 82 -29.75 -30.34 5.19
C PHE A 82 -30.63 -30.72 4.01
N ASN A 83 -31.84 -30.16 3.94
CA ASN A 83 -32.74 -30.37 2.82
C ASN A 83 -32.12 -29.86 1.51
N ILE A 84 -31.53 -28.66 1.50
CA ILE A 84 -30.82 -28.11 0.35
C ILE A 84 -29.67 -29.04 -0.08
N ALA A 85 -28.83 -29.48 0.88
CA ALA A 85 -27.72 -30.38 0.59
C ALA A 85 -28.19 -31.71 0.00
N LYS A 86 -29.27 -32.30 0.53
CA LYS A 86 -29.85 -33.54 0.00
C LYS A 86 -30.42 -33.34 -1.40
N LEU A 87 -31.21 -32.30 -1.62
CA LEU A 87 -31.74 -31.98 -2.96
C LEU A 87 -30.63 -31.76 -4.00
N LEU A 88 -29.50 -31.16 -3.60
CA LEU A 88 -28.33 -30.97 -4.46
C LEU A 88 -27.60 -32.29 -4.75
N VAL A 89 -27.42 -33.14 -3.74
CA VAL A 89 -26.73 -34.44 -3.87
C VAL A 89 -27.57 -35.42 -4.69
N ASP A 90 -28.89 -35.39 -4.53
CA ASP A 90 -29.84 -36.22 -5.27
C ASP A 90 -30.17 -35.63 -6.67
N GLU A 91 -29.48 -34.55 -7.06
CA GLU A 91 -29.63 -33.85 -8.36
C GLU A 91 -31.06 -33.34 -8.65
N LEU A 92 -31.89 -33.16 -7.61
CA LEU A 92 -33.25 -32.61 -7.72
C LEU A 92 -33.27 -31.10 -7.92
N ILE A 93 -32.23 -30.42 -7.43
CA ILE A 93 -31.94 -29.01 -7.73
C ILE A 93 -30.51 -28.88 -8.20
N SER A 94 -30.26 -27.95 -9.11
CA SER A 94 -28.92 -27.66 -9.61
C SER A 94 -28.28 -26.51 -8.82
N PRO A 95 -26.93 -26.41 -8.79
CA PRO A 95 -26.26 -25.24 -8.23
C PRO A 95 -26.75 -23.90 -8.82
N LYS A 96 -27.26 -23.90 -10.06
CA LYS A 96 -27.80 -22.71 -10.75
C LYS A 96 -29.05 -22.16 -10.06
N ASP A 97 -29.84 -23.01 -9.41
CA ASP A 97 -31.11 -22.63 -8.78
C ASP A 97 -30.90 -21.91 -7.43
N ILE A 98 -29.73 -22.10 -6.81
CA ILE A 98 -29.36 -21.51 -5.51
C ILE A 98 -28.43 -20.31 -5.68
N ASP A 99 -27.87 -20.13 -6.87
CA ASP A 99 -26.89 -19.09 -7.19
C ASP A 99 -27.49 -18.03 -8.15
N PRO A 100 -28.30 -17.08 -7.63
CA PRO A 100 -28.97 -16.06 -8.44
C PRO A 100 -27.98 -15.05 -9.06
N ILE A 101 -26.72 -15.03 -8.60
CA ILE A 101 -25.66 -14.18 -9.12
C ILE A 101 -24.67 -14.94 -10.02
N HIS A 102 -24.94 -16.22 -10.28
CA HIS A 102 -24.18 -17.10 -11.18
C HIS A 102 -22.67 -17.18 -10.90
N ARG A 103 -22.27 -17.03 -9.63
CA ARG A 103 -20.87 -17.08 -9.19
C ARG A 103 -20.20 -18.44 -9.43
N TYR A 104 -20.96 -19.54 -9.45
CA TYR A 104 -20.47 -20.92 -9.53
C TYR A 104 -20.94 -21.67 -10.79
N VAL A 105 -21.61 -20.98 -11.72
CA VAL A 105 -22.02 -21.57 -13.01
C VAL A 105 -20.78 -21.92 -13.84
N PRO A 106 -20.67 -23.16 -14.37
CA PRO A 106 -19.59 -23.56 -15.27
C PRO A 106 -19.44 -22.63 -16.48
N ARG A 107 -18.18 -22.39 -16.87
CA ARG A 107 -17.73 -21.33 -17.79
C ARG A 107 -18.42 -21.27 -19.16
N GLN A 108 -19.04 -22.36 -19.60
CA GLN A 108 -19.63 -22.52 -20.93
C GLN A 108 -21.12 -22.08 -20.96
N ASP A 109 -21.76 -22.03 -19.78
CA ASP A 109 -23.21 -21.83 -19.64
C ASP A 109 -23.58 -20.44 -19.11
N GLN A 110 -22.60 -19.57 -18.83
CA GLN A 110 -22.86 -18.20 -18.37
C GLN A 110 -23.45 -17.37 -19.52
N ARG A 111 -24.78 -17.26 -19.59
CA ARG A 111 -25.45 -16.27 -20.45
C ARG A 111 -25.17 -14.86 -19.92
N ASN A 112 -24.94 -13.95 -20.86
CA ASN A 112 -24.67 -12.52 -20.71
C ASN A 112 -25.70 -11.77 -19.84
N VAL A 113 -25.59 -11.86 -18.51
CA VAL A 113 -26.13 -10.84 -17.62
C VAL A 113 -24.95 -10.00 -17.16
N SER A 114 -24.90 -8.78 -17.70
CA SER A 114 -23.95 -7.74 -17.31
C SER A 114 -24.09 -7.44 -15.81
N MET A 115 -23.27 -8.10 -14.98
CA MET A 115 -23.06 -7.75 -13.59
C MET A 115 -21.60 -8.01 -13.20
N ARG A 116 -20.82 -6.92 -13.27
CA ARG A 116 -19.54 -6.63 -12.60
C ARG A 116 -18.84 -7.75 -11.82
N TYR A 117 -18.28 -8.79 -12.45
CA TYR A 117 -17.18 -9.56 -11.84
C TYR A 117 -16.21 -10.10 -12.89
N SER A 118 -14.93 -9.74 -12.75
CA SER A 118 -13.79 -10.23 -13.51
C SER A 118 -13.19 -11.51 -12.91
N ASN A 119 -14.05 -12.44 -12.46
CA ASN A 119 -13.64 -13.76 -11.99
C ASN A 119 -14.10 -14.85 -12.97
N GLN A 120 -13.62 -14.76 -14.20
CA GLN A 120 -13.57 -15.90 -15.10
C GLN A 120 -12.17 -16.51 -14.94
N GLY A 121 -12.12 -17.80 -14.57
CA GLY A 121 -10.87 -18.51 -14.26
C GLY A 121 -9.86 -18.57 -15.42
N PRO A 122 -8.76 -19.33 -15.30
CA PRO A 122 -7.67 -19.32 -16.27
C PRO A 122 -8.14 -19.85 -17.63
N ILE A 123 -8.48 -18.93 -18.53
CA ILE A 123 -8.28 -19.04 -19.97
C ILE A 123 -6.77 -18.82 -20.19
N GLU A 124 -6.13 -19.65 -21.01
CA GLU A 124 -4.79 -19.36 -21.55
C GLU A 124 -4.87 -18.03 -22.32
N ASN A 125 -4.56 -16.95 -21.63
CA ASN A 125 -4.73 -15.59 -22.14
C ASN A 125 -3.55 -15.25 -23.06
N ASP A 126 -3.62 -15.65 -24.32
CA ASP A 126 -2.89 -14.97 -25.39
C ASP A 126 -3.64 -13.68 -25.80
N VAL A 127 -4.01 -12.88 -24.80
CA VAL A 127 -4.77 -11.63 -24.99
C VAL A 127 -3.87 -10.62 -25.68
N VAL A 128 -4.24 -10.26 -26.90
CA VAL A 128 -3.62 -9.15 -27.63
C VAL A 128 -4.38 -7.87 -27.30
N ILE A 129 -3.69 -6.92 -26.68
CA ILE A 129 -4.27 -5.62 -26.33
C ILE A 129 -4.22 -4.70 -27.53
N HIS A 130 -5.37 -4.13 -27.92
CA HIS A 130 -5.45 -3.11 -28.95
C HIS A 130 -5.07 -1.75 -28.36
N VAL A 131 -4.15 -1.04 -29.00
CA VAL A 131 -3.61 0.23 -28.49
C VAL A 131 -3.84 1.32 -29.52
N ALA A 132 -4.50 2.40 -29.12
CA ALA A 132 -4.66 3.60 -29.95
C ALA A 132 -3.84 4.75 -29.36
N LEU A 133 -3.00 5.37 -30.18
CA LEU A 133 -2.14 6.48 -29.77
C LEU A 133 -2.79 7.82 -30.15
N ILE A 134 -3.13 8.63 -29.14
CA ILE A 134 -3.75 9.94 -29.32
C ILE A 134 -2.76 11.03 -28.92
N ALA A 135 -2.51 11.98 -29.82
CA ALA A 135 -1.73 13.18 -29.53
C ALA A 135 -2.67 14.32 -29.13
N GLU A 136 -2.34 15.08 -28.09
CA GLU A 136 -3.19 16.20 -27.64
C GLU A 136 -3.22 17.38 -28.62
N SER A 137 -2.25 17.49 -29.54
CA SER A 137 -2.17 18.55 -30.54
C SER A 137 -1.69 18.04 -31.91
N GLN A 138 -2.13 18.68 -33.00
CA GLN A 138 -1.57 18.49 -34.35
C GLN A 138 -0.05 18.70 -34.39
N ARG A 139 0.47 19.67 -33.62
CA ARG A 139 1.91 19.93 -33.54
C ARG A 139 2.68 18.71 -33.04
N LEU A 140 2.18 18.09 -31.98
CA LEU A 140 2.77 16.89 -31.39
C LEU A 140 2.68 15.69 -32.34
N GLN A 141 1.55 15.53 -33.03
CA GLN A 141 1.37 14.51 -34.06
C GLN A 141 2.44 14.61 -35.16
N VAL A 142 2.65 15.82 -35.72
CA VAL A 142 3.67 16.03 -36.76
C VAL A 142 5.06 15.71 -36.24
N PHE A 143 5.38 16.12 -35.00
CA PHE A 143 6.66 15.83 -34.38
C PHE A 143 6.89 14.32 -34.20
N LEU A 144 5.93 13.57 -33.65
CA LEU A 144 6.03 12.11 -33.48
C LEU A 144 6.13 11.37 -34.82
N ASN A 145 5.48 11.88 -35.87
CA ASN A 145 5.57 11.32 -37.21
C ASN A 145 7.00 11.37 -37.78
N THR A 146 7.83 12.35 -37.36
CA THR A 146 9.26 12.40 -37.77
C THR A 146 10.07 11.21 -37.25
N TYR A 147 9.62 10.56 -36.17
CA TYR A 147 10.18 9.33 -35.62
C TYR A 147 9.46 8.06 -36.10
N GLY A 148 8.54 8.20 -37.08
CA GLY A 148 7.77 7.08 -37.64
C GLY A 148 6.70 6.51 -36.71
N ILE A 149 6.24 7.31 -35.73
CA ILE A 149 5.16 6.98 -34.80
C ILE A 149 3.87 7.63 -35.31
N GLN A 150 2.89 6.80 -35.66
CA GLN A 150 1.58 7.27 -36.14
C GLN A 150 0.64 7.48 -34.95
N THR A 151 0.08 8.68 -34.83
CA THR A 151 -0.92 9.05 -33.80
C THR A 151 -2.11 9.73 -34.45
N GLN A 152 -3.22 9.88 -33.73
CA GLN A 152 -4.40 10.64 -34.15
C GLN A 152 -4.66 11.81 -33.20
N THR A 153 -5.27 12.89 -33.67
CA THR A 153 -5.76 13.96 -32.79
C THR A 153 -7.23 13.74 -32.43
N PRO A 154 -7.75 14.35 -31.34
CA PRO A 154 -9.16 14.22 -30.98
C PRO A 154 -10.12 14.60 -32.12
N GLN A 155 -9.81 15.62 -32.91
CA GLN A 155 -10.63 16.03 -34.07
C GLN A 155 -10.66 14.95 -35.18
N GLN A 156 -9.54 14.25 -35.42
CA GLN A 156 -9.45 13.19 -36.44
C GLN A 156 -10.18 11.90 -36.05
N VAL A 157 -10.58 11.78 -34.78
CA VAL A 157 -11.23 10.59 -34.23
C VAL A 157 -12.75 10.69 -34.31
N GLU A 158 -13.30 11.86 -34.59
CA GLU A 158 -14.74 12.06 -34.79
C GLU A 158 -15.31 11.10 -35.85
N PRO A 159 -16.52 10.53 -35.62
CA PRO A 159 -17.53 10.89 -34.62
C PRO A 159 -17.35 10.23 -33.23
N ILE A 160 -16.25 9.50 -33.00
CA ILE A 160 -16.00 8.83 -31.72
C ILE A 160 -15.50 9.89 -30.72
N GLN A 161 -16.13 9.95 -29.55
CA GLN A 161 -15.72 10.89 -28.51
C GLN A 161 -14.72 10.24 -27.55
N ILE A 162 -13.66 10.97 -27.23
CA ILE A 162 -12.71 10.56 -26.19
C ILE A 162 -13.10 11.27 -24.90
N TRP A 163 -13.39 10.52 -23.83
CA TRP A 163 -13.77 11.09 -22.54
C TRP A 163 -12.69 10.85 -21.48
N PRO A 164 -12.49 11.82 -20.58
CA PRO A 164 -11.81 11.55 -19.31
C PRO A 164 -12.56 10.48 -18.50
N GLN A 165 -11.83 9.69 -17.73
CA GLN A 165 -12.40 8.64 -16.88
C GLN A 165 -13.44 9.19 -15.87
N LYS A 166 -13.27 10.42 -15.37
CA LYS A 166 -14.23 11.09 -14.46
C LYS A 166 -15.61 11.31 -15.08
N GLU A 167 -15.69 11.60 -16.38
CA GLU A 167 -16.99 11.76 -17.06
C GLU A 167 -17.76 10.44 -17.11
N LEU A 168 -17.04 9.32 -17.26
CA LEU A 168 -17.63 7.99 -17.15
C LEU A 168 -18.13 7.71 -15.71
N VAL A 169 -17.43 8.19 -14.67
CA VAL A 169 -17.91 8.09 -13.27
C VAL A 169 -19.22 8.85 -13.09
N LYS A 170 -19.33 10.07 -13.63
CA LYS A 170 -20.57 10.87 -13.62
C LYS A 170 -21.71 10.13 -14.31
N ALA A 171 -21.46 9.53 -15.48
CA ALA A 171 -22.45 8.72 -16.18
C ALA A 171 -22.93 7.55 -15.30
N TYR A 172 -22.00 6.82 -14.67
CA TYR A 172 -22.34 5.69 -13.80
C TYR A 172 -23.03 6.06 -12.49
N ARG A 173 -22.98 7.32 -12.04
CA ARG A 173 -23.72 7.77 -10.85
C ARG A 173 -25.22 7.57 -10.99
N PHE A 174 -25.73 7.68 -12.22
CA PHE A 174 -27.14 7.44 -12.56
C PHE A 174 -27.57 5.97 -12.54
N LEU A 175 -26.61 5.04 -12.43
CA LEU A 175 -26.92 3.62 -12.33
C LEU A 175 -27.68 3.35 -11.02
N ALA A 176 -28.84 2.70 -11.14
CA ALA A 176 -29.69 2.30 -10.02
C ALA A 176 -30.25 3.45 -9.17
N ILE A 177 -30.36 4.67 -9.71
CA ILE A 177 -31.15 5.73 -9.08
C ILE A 177 -32.61 5.32 -9.07
N ASN A 178 -33.23 5.33 -7.89
CA ASN A 178 -34.66 5.10 -7.73
C ASN A 178 -35.21 5.97 -6.61
N LYS A 179 -35.87 7.07 -7.00
CA LYS A 179 -36.46 8.04 -6.06
C LYS A 179 -37.54 7.41 -5.17
N LYS A 180 -38.31 6.42 -5.66
CA LYS A 180 -39.36 5.73 -4.87
C LYS A 180 -38.76 4.89 -3.74
N LEU A 181 -37.58 4.31 -3.96
CA LEU A 181 -36.86 3.49 -2.98
C LEU A 181 -35.81 4.27 -2.18
N GLY A 182 -35.69 5.59 -2.38
CA GLY A 182 -34.66 6.42 -1.75
C GLY A 182 -33.23 6.10 -2.21
N LEU A 183 -33.05 5.41 -3.35
CA LEU A 183 -31.74 5.04 -3.87
C LEU A 183 -31.13 6.19 -4.66
N SER A 184 -29.99 6.71 -4.19
CA SER A 184 -29.26 7.84 -4.79
C SER A 184 -28.30 7.45 -5.92
N GLY A 185 -28.19 6.15 -6.24
CA GLY A 185 -27.38 5.61 -7.33
C GLY A 185 -26.01 5.10 -6.92
N ARG A 186 -25.09 5.00 -7.87
CA ARG A 186 -23.72 4.51 -7.62
C ARG A 186 -22.88 5.63 -6.95
N PRO A 187 -22.15 5.35 -5.86
CA PRO A 187 -21.19 6.30 -5.30
C PRO A 187 -20.10 6.67 -6.30
N GLU A 188 -19.54 7.86 -6.15
CA GLU A 188 -18.41 8.34 -6.95
C GLU A 188 -17.17 7.48 -6.65
N ARG A 189 -16.92 6.51 -7.52
CA ARG A 189 -15.78 5.60 -7.44
C ARG A 189 -15.09 5.56 -8.80
N PRO A 190 -13.75 5.68 -8.85
CA PRO A 190 -13.01 5.64 -10.10
C PRO A 190 -13.28 4.32 -10.85
N VAL A 191 -13.34 4.41 -12.18
CA VAL A 191 -13.44 3.25 -13.08
C VAL A 191 -12.04 2.73 -13.38
N GLY A 192 -11.71 1.50 -12.97
CA GLY A 192 -10.38 0.93 -13.20
C GLY A 192 -10.06 0.64 -14.68
N CYS A 193 -8.83 0.23 -14.95
CA CYS A 193 -8.30 0.03 -16.31
C CYS A 193 -9.16 -0.92 -17.18
N ILE A 194 -9.73 -1.98 -16.61
CA ILE A 194 -10.62 -2.90 -17.35
C ILE A 194 -11.88 -2.18 -17.84
N GLY A 195 -12.42 -1.26 -17.04
CA GLY A 195 -13.58 -0.48 -17.43
C GLY A 195 -13.24 0.57 -18.48
N THR A 196 -12.09 1.23 -18.39
CA THR A 196 -11.69 2.23 -19.40
C THR A 196 -11.27 1.60 -20.73
N CYS A 197 -10.90 0.32 -20.75
CA CYS A 197 -10.50 -0.39 -21.98
C CYS A 197 -11.67 -0.92 -22.83
N LYS A 198 -12.87 -0.39 -22.60
CA LYS A 198 -14.10 -0.73 -23.32
C LYS A 198 -14.55 0.46 -24.14
N ILE A 199 -15.37 0.17 -25.15
CA ILE A 199 -16.14 1.17 -25.88
C ILE A 199 -17.51 1.28 -25.23
N TYR A 200 -17.99 2.51 -25.05
CA TYR A 200 -19.30 2.78 -24.51
C TYR A 200 -20.22 3.36 -25.57
N ARG A 201 -21.47 2.89 -25.59
CA ARG A 201 -22.56 3.56 -26.32
C ARG A 201 -23.41 4.32 -25.32
N ILE A 202 -23.38 5.65 -25.41
CA ILE A 202 -24.03 6.57 -24.47
C ILE A 202 -24.86 7.57 -25.28
N LEU A 203 -26.18 7.59 -25.08
CA LEU A 203 -27.10 8.52 -25.76
C LEU A 203 -26.87 8.59 -27.29
N GLY A 204 -26.68 7.44 -27.93
CA GLY A 204 -26.41 7.32 -29.38
C GLY A 204 -24.97 7.60 -29.80
N LYS A 205 -24.14 8.22 -28.94
CA LYS A 205 -22.73 8.51 -29.19
C LYS A 205 -21.84 7.30 -28.86
N THR A 206 -20.76 7.14 -29.62
CA THR A 206 -19.71 6.15 -29.31
C THR A 206 -18.61 6.86 -28.54
N VAL A 207 -18.32 6.36 -27.34
CA VAL A 207 -17.40 6.96 -26.38
C VAL A 207 -16.30 5.97 -26.03
N VAL A 208 -15.06 6.44 -25.98
CA VAL A 208 -13.92 5.66 -25.46
C VAL A 208 -13.21 6.50 -24.40
N CYS A 209 -12.71 5.86 -23.35
CA CYS A 209 -12.05 6.57 -22.26
C CYS A 209 -10.57 6.23 -22.20
N TYR A 210 -9.72 7.22 -21.90
CA TYR A 210 -8.34 6.93 -21.51
C TYR A 210 -8.29 6.52 -20.02
N PRO A 211 -7.37 5.62 -19.62
CA PRO A 211 -7.20 5.23 -18.22
C PRO A 211 -6.78 6.40 -17.32
N ILE A 212 -7.08 6.28 -16.01
CA ILE A 212 -6.78 7.30 -14.99
C ILE A 212 -5.30 7.72 -14.94
N VAL A 213 -4.37 6.85 -15.37
CA VAL A 213 -2.92 7.15 -15.40
C VAL A 213 -2.58 8.36 -16.30
N PHE A 214 -3.44 8.71 -17.24
CA PHE A 214 -3.29 9.87 -18.14
C PHE A 214 -4.08 11.11 -17.70
N ASP A 215 -4.83 11.01 -16.60
CA ASP A 215 -5.54 12.14 -16.03
C ASP A 215 -4.58 13.02 -15.21
N LEU A 216 -4.58 14.32 -15.47
CA LEU A 216 -3.74 15.32 -14.80
C LEU A 216 -4.53 16.15 -13.77
N SER A 217 -5.84 15.89 -13.62
CA SER A 217 -6.74 16.84 -12.97
C SER A 217 -6.54 16.96 -11.45
N ASP A 218 -6.01 15.94 -10.76
CA ASP A 218 -5.94 15.96 -9.29
C ASP A 218 -4.53 15.87 -8.70
N PHE A 219 -3.58 15.20 -9.36
CA PHE A 219 -2.23 15.01 -8.79
C PHE A 219 -1.13 14.90 -9.87
N TYR A 220 0.11 15.26 -9.51
CA TYR A 220 1.20 15.50 -10.48
C TYR A 220 2.05 14.27 -10.80
N LEU A 221 1.83 13.13 -10.15
CA LEU A 221 2.65 11.92 -10.33
C LEU A 221 2.77 11.50 -11.80
N SER A 222 1.70 11.63 -12.58
CA SER A 222 1.67 11.30 -14.02
C SER A 222 2.48 12.25 -14.91
N GLN A 223 2.98 13.37 -14.37
CA GLN A 223 3.91 14.28 -15.06
C GLN A 223 5.35 13.74 -15.03
N ASP A 224 5.69 12.82 -14.12
CA ASP A 224 6.93 12.08 -14.21
C ASP A 224 6.81 10.98 -15.27
N VAL A 225 7.52 11.19 -16.37
CA VAL A 225 7.54 10.33 -17.55
C VAL A 225 7.97 8.90 -17.23
N MET A 226 8.94 8.69 -16.33
CA MET A 226 9.36 7.32 -15.99
C MET A 226 8.28 6.57 -15.23
N LEU A 227 7.64 7.26 -14.27
CA LEU A 227 6.57 6.68 -13.49
C LEU A 227 5.37 6.37 -14.38
N LEU A 228 5.02 7.26 -15.31
CA LEU A 228 3.97 7.03 -16.30
C LEU A 228 4.26 5.81 -17.19
N ILE A 229 5.51 5.63 -17.66
CA ILE A 229 5.90 4.44 -18.44
C ILE A 229 5.70 3.17 -17.62
N ASP A 230 6.10 3.16 -16.36
CA ASP A 230 5.89 2.02 -15.45
C ASP A 230 4.40 1.75 -15.23
N ASP A 231 3.59 2.78 -14.99
CA ASP A 231 2.15 2.66 -14.79
C ASP A 231 1.44 2.12 -16.04
N ILE A 232 1.86 2.51 -17.24
CA ILE A 232 1.37 1.96 -18.50
C ILE A 232 1.70 0.46 -18.61
N LYS A 233 2.96 0.07 -18.32
CA LYS A 233 3.37 -1.34 -18.34
C LYS A 233 2.54 -2.17 -17.36
N ASN A 234 2.37 -1.68 -16.14
CA ASN A 234 1.58 -2.35 -15.10
C ASN A 234 0.11 -2.46 -15.50
N ALA A 235 -0.48 -1.40 -16.06
CA ALA A 235 -1.85 -1.43 -16.54
C ALA A 235 -2.04 -2.48 -17.65
N LEU A 236 -1.10 -2.58 -18.59
CA LEU A 236 -1.16 -3.60 -19.66
C LEU A 236 -0.98 -5.02 -19.13
N GLN A 237 -0.07 -5.24 -18.17
CA GLN A 237 0.09 -6.54 -17.51
C GLN A 237 -1.18 -6.94 -16.74
N PHE A 238 -1.76 -6.00 -15.99
CA PHE A 238 -3.02 -6.20 -15.28
C PHE A 238 -4.15 -6.56 -16.25
N ILE A 239 -4.28 -5.85 -17.37
CA ILE A 239 -5.27 -6.17 -18.41
C ILE A 239 -5.01 -7.57 -18.98
N LYS A 240 -3.77 -7.93 -19.32
CA LYS A 240 -3.43 -9.28 -19.82
C LYS A 240 -3.89 -10.38 -18.86
N GLN A 241 -3.69 -10.18 -17.56
CA GLN A 241 -4.04 -11.17 -16.52
C GLN A 241 -5.55 -11.23 -16.25
N CYS A 242 -6.20 -10.06 -16.16
CA CYS A 242 -7.59 -9.94 -15.68
C CYS A 242 -8.64 -9.83 -16.80
N TRP A 243 -8.25 -9.59 -18.05
CA TRP A 243 -9.21 -9.51 -19.15
C TRP A 243 -9.69 -10.90 -19.55
N LYS A 244 -11.01 -11.09 -19.48
CA LYS A 244 -11.66 -12.37 -19.79
C LYS A 244 -12.90 -12.22 -20.70
N MET A 245 -13.27 -10.99 -21.02
CA MET A 245 -14.45 -10.71 -21.86
C MET A 245 -14.22 -11.13 -23.32
N GLN A 246 -15.31 -11.47 -24.02
CA GLN A 246 -15.29 -11.77 -25.46
C GLN A 246 -15.08 -10.47 -26.25
N GLY A 247 -13.89 -10.32 -26.82
CA GLY A 247 -13.44 -9.11 -27.52
C GLY A 247 -12.11 -8.62 -26.97
N ARG A 248 -11.38 -7.85 -27.77
CA ARG A 248 -10.05 -7.35 -27.39
C ARG A 248 -10.18 -6.07 -26.56
N PRO A 249 -9.34 -5.88 -25.53
CA PRO A 249 -9.31 -4.63 -24.78
C PRO A 249 -8.71 -3.51 -25.63
N LEU A 250 -9.34 -2.33 -25.59
CA LEU A 250 -8.89 -1.13 -26.30
C LEU A 250 -8.25 -0.15 -25.31
N PHE A 251 -6.93 -0.07 -25.30
CA PHE A 251 -6.15 0.81 -24.43
C PHE A 251 -5.79 2.10 -25.15
N LEU A 252 -6.35 3.23 -24.71
CA LEU A 252 -6.03 4.56 -25.23
C LEU A 252 -4.80 5.15 -24.52
N VAL A 253 -3.77 5.47 -25.28
CA VAL A 253 -2.58 6.18 -24.80
C VAL A 253 -2.70 7.64 -25.21
N LEU A 254 -2.89 8.53 -24.23
CA LEU A 254 -2.88 9.97 -24.45
C LEU A 254 -1.46 10.52 -24.29
N ILE A 255 -0.92 11.07 -25.36
CA ILE A 255 0.42 11.66 -25.40
C ILE A 255 0.29 13.17 -25.35
N ARG A 256 0.93 13.77 -24.34
CA ARG A 256 0.97 15.21 -24.12
C ARG A 256 2.34 15.78 -24.48
N GLU A 257 2.39 17.06 -24.81
CA GLU A 257 3.62 17.75 -25.16
C GLU A 257 4.58 17.83 -23.98
N ASP A 258 4.07 17.99 -22.76
CA ASP A 258 4.87 18.07 -21.55
C ASP A 258 5.59 16.74 -21.22
N ASN A 259 5.03 15.62 -21.68
CA ASN A 259 5.66 14.29 -21.54
C ASN A 259 6.87 14.12 -22.48
N ILE A 260 6.95 14.95 -23.53
CA ILE A 260 7.96 14.87 -24.59
C ILE A 260 9.06 15.94 -24.43
N LYS A 261 8.84 16.96 -23.59
CA LYS A 261 9.83 18.01 -23.31
C LYS A 261 10.87 17.53 -22.26
N GLY A 262 12.15 17.73 -22.57
CA GLY A 262 13.28 17.59 -21.64
C GLY A 262 14.18 16.36 -21.87
N SER A 263 15.05 16.10 -20.89
CA SER A 263 16.13 15.09 -20.95
C SER A 263 15.66 13.63 -21.01
N ARG A 264 14.42 13.34 -20.60
CA ARG A 264 13.83 11.98 -20.54
C ARG A 264 12.94 11.62 -21.74
N PHE A 265 13.18 12.20 -22.91
CA PHE A 265 12.42 11.91 -24.14
C PHE A 265 12.72 10.53 -24.74
N ASN A 266 14.00 10.10 -24.73
CA ASN A 266 14.40 8.83 -25.35
C ASN A 266 13.62 7.61 -24.81
N PRO A 267 13.39 7.46 -23.49
CA PRO A 267 12.63 6.31 -23.00
C PRO A 267 11.14 6.31 -23.42
N VAL A 268 10.55 7.49 -23.69
CA VAL A 268 9.20 7.56 -24.27
C VAL A 268 9.22 7.04 -25.69
N LEU A 269 10.20 7.46 -26.48
CA LEU A 269 10.39 6.92 -27.83
C LEU A 269 10.62 5.41 -27.82
N ASP A 270 11.41 4.90 -26.88
CA ASP A 270 11.65 3.46 -26.74
C ASP A 270 10.36 2.69 -26.39
N MET A 271 9.51 3.25 -25.53
CA MET A 271 8.19 2.70 -25.24
C MET A 271 7.29 2.70 -26.48
N LEU A 272 7.21 3.83 -27.20
CA LEU A 272 6.40 3.97 -28.41
C LEU A 272 6.91 3.07 -29.55
N ALA A 273 8.22 2.88 -29.67
CA ALA A 273 8.83 1.93 -30.60
C ALA A 273 8.50 0.48 -30.20
N SER A 274 8.46 0.18 -28.90
CA SER A 274 8.08 -1.14 -28.39
C SER A 274 6.60 -1.46 -28.67
N PHE A 275 5.72 -0.46 -28.55
CA PHE A 275 4.33 -0.55 -28.99
C PHE A 275 4.24 -0.93 -30.48
N LYS A 276 5.01 -0.26 -31.35
CA LYS A 276 5.06 -0.56 -32.78
C LYS A 276 5.63 -1.95 -33.09
N LYS A 277 6.58 -2.44 -32.30
CA LYS A 277 7.12 -3.81 -32.40
C LYS A 277 6.13 -4.90 -31.98
N GLY A 278 5.04 -4.52 -31.30
CA GLY A 278 3.97 -5.43 -30.90
C GLY A 278 4.18 -6.14 -29.56
N ASN A 279 5.17 -5.73 -28.77
CA ASN A 279 5.43 -6.29 -27.45
C ASN A 279 5.95 -5.21 -26.49
N LEU A 280 5.27 -5.05 -25.35
CA LEU A 280 5.71 -4.20 -24.25
C LEU A 280 5.71 -5.00 -22.95
N GLY A 281 6.88 -5.18 -22.33
CA GLY A 281 6.99 -5.85 -21.02
C GLY A 281 6.42 -7.28 -20.99
N GLY A 282 6.51 -8.02 -22.10
CA GLY A 282 5.97 -9.38 -22.23
C GLY A 282 4.46 -9.44 -22.55
N VAL A 283 3.84 -8.29 -22.83
CA VAL A 283 2.43 -8.18 -23.23
C VAL A 283 2.34 -7.94 -24.73
N LYS A 284 1.58 -8.79 -25.44
CA LYS A 284 1.33 -8.62 -26.88
C LYS A 284 0.39 -7.45 -27.10
N VAL A 285 0.83 -6.50 -27.92
CA VAL A 285 0.10 -5.27 -28.24
C VAL A 285 -0.05 -5.14 -29.74
N HIS A 286 -1.18 -4.61 -30.19
CA HIS A 286 -1.43 -4.28 -31.59
C HIS A 286 -1.87 -2.82 -31.68
N VAL A 287 -1.03 -2.01 -32.33
CA VAL A 287 -1.25 -0.57 -32.47
C VAL A 287 -1.87 -0.29 -33.84
N ASP A 288 -2.98 0.42 -33.86
CA ASP A 288 -3.61 0.87 -35.10
C ASP A 288 -4.52 2.10 -34.83
N ARG A 289 -5.18 2.61 -35.86
CA ARG A 289 -6.16 3.70 -35.79
C ARG A 289 -7.38 3.29 -34.99
N LEU A 290 -7.97 4.22 -34.23
CA LEU A 290 -9.14 3.94 -33.41
C LEU A 290 -10.30 3.37 -34.23
N GLN A 291 -10.52 3.87 -35.46
CA GLN A 291 -11.60 3.42 -36.34
C GLN A 291 -11.48 1.95 -36.76
N THR A 292 -10.26 1.41 -36.90
CA THR A 292 -10.06 0.00 -37.27
C THR A 292 -10.23 -0.92 -36.06
N LEU A 293 -9.76 -0.48 -34.89
CA LEU A 293 -9.78 -1.24 -33.65
C LEU A 293 -11.19 -1.45 -33.07
N ILE A 294 -12.16 -0.57 -33.39
CA ILE A 294 -13.55 -0.69 -32.90
C ILE A 294 -14.17 -2.06 -33.23
N SER A 295 -13.89 -2.59 -34.42
CA SER A 295 -14.48 -3.84 -34.90
C SER A 295 -14.18 -5.05 -34.02
N GLY A 296 -13.04 -5.05 -33.33
CA GLY A 296 -12.60 -6.14 -32.45
C GLY A 296 -12.76 -5.87 -30.95
N ALA A 297 -13.22 -4.67 -30.58
CA ALA A 297 -13.27 -4.22 -29.20
C ALA A 297 -14.61 -4.52 -28.52
N VAL A 298 -14.60 -4.61 -27.18
CA VAL A 298 -15.82 -4.82 -26.37
C VAL A 298 -16.64 -3.53 -26.31
N VAL A 299 -17.92 -3.62 -26.67
CA VAL A 299 -18.89 -2.51 -26.60
C VAL A 299 -19.88 -2.73 -25.46
N GLU A 300 -20.01 -1.74 -24.59
CA GLU A 300 -20.95 -1.71 -23.47
C GLU A 300 -21.98 -0.60 -23.66
N GLN A 301 -23.27 -0.93 -23.54
CA GLN A 301 -24.38 0.02 -23.74
C GLN A 301 -24.87 0.53 -22.37
N LEU A 302 -24.88 1.84 -22.17
CA LEU A 302 -25.35 2.46 -20.92
C LEU A 302 -26.81 2.97 -21.08
N ASP A 303 -27.73 2.03 -21.32
CA ASP A 303 -29.13 2.37 -21.62
C ASP A 303 -29.90 2.94 -20.42
N PHE A 304 -29.42 2.74 -19.19
CA PHE A 304 -30.04 3.27 -17.97
C PHE A 304 -30.09 4.80 -17.93
N LEU A 305 -29.25 5.48 -18.71
CA LEU A 305 -29.28 6.94 -18.83
C LEU A 305 -30.55 7.45 -19.52
N ARG A 306 -31.21 6.64 -20.37
CA ARG A 306 -32.44 7.07 -21.07
C ARG A 306 -33.63 7.32 -20.14
N VAL A 307 -33.61 6.79 -18.92
CA VAL A 307 -34.76 6.83 -18.01
C VAL A 307 -34.97 8.23 -17.39
N ASN A 308 -33.91 9.05 -17.29
CA ASN A 308 -33.95 10.37 -16.64
C ASN A 308 -33.23 11.45 -17.48
N GLU A 309 -33.48 11.54 -18.78
CA GLU A 309 -32.77 12.47 -19.69
C GLU A 309 -32.75 13.94 -19.23
N ALA A 310 -33.80 14.41 -18.55
CA ALA A 310 -33.91 15.79 -18.08
C ALA A 310 -32.94 16.18 -16.94
N GLU A 311 -32.33 15.21 -16.23
CA GLU A 311 -31.43 15.44 -15.09
C GLU A 311 -29.96 15.10 -15.40
N ILE A 312 -29.63 14.77 -16.66
CA ILE A 312 -28.27 14.34 -17.04
C ILE A 312 -27.40 15.58 -17.29
N PRO A 313 -26.21 15.69 -16.66
CA PRO A 313 -25.28 16.77 -16.94
C PRO A 313 -24.67 16.63 -18.33
N GLU A 314 -24.23 17.75 -18.90
CA GLU A 314 -23.46 17.73 -20.13
C GLU A 314 -22.07 17.11 -19.89
N PHE A 315 -21.77 16.04 -20.63
CA PHE A 315 -20.49 15.35 -20.56
C PHE A 315 -19.45 16.07 -21.43
N LYS A 316 -18.25 16.26 -20.88
CA LYS A 316 -17.16 16.95 -21.58
C LYS A 316 -16.26 15.96 -22.33
N SER A 317 -16.13 16.13 -23.64
CA SER A 317 -15.11 15.42 -24.42
C SER A 317 -13.74 16.03 -24.24
N PHE A 318 -12.70 15.22 -24.42
CA PHE A 318 -11.33 15.71 -24.52
C PHE A 318 -11.15 16.44 -25.86
N GLU A 319 -10.82 17.73 -25.78
CA GLU A 319 -10.65 18.59 -26.95
C GLU A 319 -9.18 18.69 -27.37
N GLU A 320 -8.96 18.96 -28.65
CA GLU A 320 -7.61 19.18 -29.19
C GLU A 320 -7.04 20.52 -28.66
N LEU A 321 -5.79 20.50 -28.23
CA LEU A 321 -5.11 21.70 -27.72
C LEU A 321 -4.77 22.66 -28.86
N GLU A 322 -5.48 23.78 -28.94
CA GLU A 322 -5.18 24.86 -29.88
C GLU A 322 -4.04 25.74 -29.34
N LEU A 323 -2.88 25.72 -30.00
CA LEU A 323 -1.77 26.64 -29.72
C LEU A 323 -1.83 27.86 -30.64
N PRO A 324 -1.38 29.05 -30.19
CA PRO A 324 -1.30 30.23 -31.04
C PRO A 324 -0.45 29.93 -32.30
N LYS A 325 -0.99 30.28 -33.48
CA LYS A 325 -0.45 30.03 -34.83
C LYS A 325 1.00 30.52 -35.06
N HIS A 326 1.57 31.28 -34.12
CA HIS A 326 2.92 31.86 -34.20
C HIS A 326 3.95 31.23 -33.24
N SER A 327 3.59 30.20 -32.47
CA SER A 327 4.55 29.47 -31.64
C SER A 327 5.43 28.53 -32.49
N LYS A 328 6.39 29.11 -33.22
CA LYS A 328 7.43 28.34 -33.90
C LYS A 328 8.05 27.39 -32.88
N VAL A 329 8.14 26.11 -33.21
CA VAL A 329 9.03 25.18 -32.51
C VAL A 329 10.41 25.81 -32.61
N LYS A 330 10.88 26.48 -31.54
CA LYS A 330 12.31 26.57 -31.36
C LYS A 330 12.75 25.12 -31.33
N ARG A 331 13.60 24.70 -32.27
CA ARG A 331 14.51 23.57 -32.08
C ARG A 331 15.43 23.90 -30.89
N GLN A 332 14.86 24.10 -29.72
CA GLN A 332 15.61 23.96 -28.48
C GLN A 332 15.51 22.47 -28.19
N THR A 333 16.41 21.73 -28.83
CA THR A 333 17.13 20.66 -28.15
C THR A 333 17.35 21.14 -26.71
N SER A 334 16.69 20.48 -25.75
CA SER A 334 16.61 20.88 -24.34
C SER A 334 16.11 22.31 -24.11
N THR A 335 14.86 22.48 -23.65
CA THR A 335 14.74 23.29 -22.44
C THR A 335 15.65 22.58 -21.42
N PRO A 336 16.69 23.25 -20.89
CA PRO A 336 17.47 22.66 -19.81
C PRO A 336 16.49 22.16 -18.76
N ASN A 337 16.81 21.06 -18.06
CA ASN A 337 16.24 20.89 -16.72
C ASN A 337 16.37 22.25 -16.03
N ALA A 338 15.30 22.74 -15.39
CA ALA A 338 15.31 24.04 -14.70
C ALA A 338 16.66 24.20 -14.00
N SER A 339 17.40 25.26 -14.34
CA SER A 339 18.74 25.47 -13.79
C SER A 339 18.66 25.37 -12.27
N ASP A 340 19.72 24.93 -11.59
CA ASP A 340 19.72 24.83 -10.13
C ASP A 340 19.29 26.16 -9.45
N LEU A 341 19.47 27.28 -10.16
CA LEU A 341 19.00 28.63 -9.82
C LEU A 341 17.46 28.81 -9.86
N GLU A 342 16.72 28.14 -10.75
CA GLU A 342 15.24 28.19 -10.78
C GLU A 342 14.60 27.31 -9.69
N GLN A 343 15.36 26.36 -9.12
CA GLN A 343 14.87 25.46 -8.08
C GLN A 343 15.02 26.04 -6.68
N GLN A 344 15.96 26.98 -6.48
CA GLN A 344 16.16 27.65 -5.22
C GLN A 344 15.35 28.95 -5.15
N PRO A 345 14.67 29.20 -4.01
CA PRO A 345 14.01 30.48 -3.79
C PRO A 345 15.05 31.59 -3.70
N GLU A 346 14.74 32.75 -4.28
CA GLU A 346 15.55 33.96 -4.15
C GLU A 346 15.37 34.64 -2.78
N ILE A 347 14.49 34.09 -1.94
CA ILE A 347 14.04 34.69 -0.69
C ILE A 347 14.26 33.72 0.47
N SER A 348 14.53 34.27 1.65
CA SER A 348 14.54 33.53 2.91
C SER A 348 13.18 33.66 3.60
N VAL A 349 12.54 32.54 3.94
CA VAL A 349 11.24 32.53 4.64
C VAL A 349 11.32 33.31 5.96
N GLU A 350 12.43 33.20 6.70
CA GLU A 350 12.62 33.84 8.01
C GLU A 350 12.68 35.37 7.91
N GLU A 351 13.31 35.89 6.86
CA GLU A 351 13.38 37.33 6.59
C GLU A 351 12.01 37.91 6.22
N TRP A 352 11.27 37.18 5.38
CA TRP A 352 9.98 37.64 4.85
C TRP A 352 8.82 37.39 5.82
N LEU A 353 9.00 36.55 6.84
CA LEU A 353 8.02 36.29 7.90
C LEU A 353 7.67 37.53 8.72
N HIS A 354 8.51 38.58 8.71
CA HIS A 354 8.32 39.80 9.50
C HIS A 354 7.92 41.02 8.66
N LYS A 355 7.95 40.92 7.32
CA LYS A 355 7.59 42.02 6.41
C LYS A 355 6.07 42.23 6.35
N PRO A 356 5.57 43.44 6.08
CA PRO A 356 4.14 43.71 5.97
C PRO A 356 3.51 42.96 4.78
N THR A 357 2.23 42.56 4.90
CA THR A 357 1.52 41.77 3.88
C THR A 357 1.54 42.43 2.49
N GLN A 358 1.49 43.77 2.41
CA GLN A 358 1.54 44.50 1.14
C GLN A 358 2.86 44.30 0.37
N GLU A 359 4.01 44.30 1.06
CA GLU A 359 5.31 44.05 0.43
C GLU A 359 5.43 42.61 -0.06
N ILE A 360 4.85 41.66 0.68
CA ILE A 360 4.81 40.23 0.30
C ILE A 360 3.99 40.05 -0.98
N ILE A 361 2.82 40.68 -1.08
CA ILE A 361 1.97 40.65 -2.29
C ILE A 361 2.71 41.27 -3.48
N GLN A 362 3.36 42.41 -3.28
CA GLN A 362 4.12 43.06 -4.35
C GLN A 362 5.23 42.14 -4.85
N LYS A 363 6.06 41.59 -3.95
CA LYS A 363 7.12 40.65 -4.33
C LYS A 363 6.58 39.37 -4.97
N PHE A 364 5.43 38.88 -4.53
CA PHE A 364 4.79 37.68 -5.07
C PHE A 364 4.40 37.86 -6.54
N HIS A 365 3.84 39.00 -6.91
CA HIS A 365 3.51 39.30 -8.31
C HIS A 365 4.73 39.70 -9.15
N ASP A 366 5.72 40.34 -8.55
CA ASP A 366 6.92 40.80 -9.26
C ASP A 366 7.96 39.68 -9.48
N SER A 367 7.82 38.54 -8.78
CA SER A 367 8.78 37.43 -8.89
C SER A 367 8.46 36.50 -10.05
N ASP A 368 9.43 36.30 -10.94
CA ASP A 368 9.35 35.27 -11.99
C ASP A 368 9.71 33.85 -11.49
N CYS A 369 10.25 33.75 -10.27
CA CYS A 369 10.68 32.50 -9.67
C CYS A 369 9.52 31.80 -8.94
N LEU A 370 9.08 30.65 -9.48
CA LEU A 370 7.99 29.86 -8.92
C LEU A 370 8.26 29.37 -7.48
N ALA A 371 9.53 29.11 -7.14
CA ALA A 371 9.92 28.71 -5.79
C ALA A 371 9.70 29.85 -4.78
N SER A 372 10.09 31.08 -5.14
CA SER A 372 9.84 32.28 -4.34
C SER A 372 8.34 32.56 -4.21
N GLN A 373 7.58 32.45 -5.31
CA GLN A 373 6.12 32.63 -5.28
C GLN A 373 5.44 31.63 -4.34
N ALA A 374 5.79 30.35 -4.42
CA ALA A 374 5.20 29.33 -3.55
C ALA A 374 5.53 29.58 -2.07
N GLN A 375 6.75 30.01 -1.73
CA GLN A 375 7.12 30.35 -0.36
C GLN A 375 6.39 31.59 0.17
N LEU A 376 6.24 32.64 -0.62
CA LEU A 376 5.45 33.80 -0.23
C LEU A 376 3.98 33.42 -0.04
N ALA A 377 3.44 32.53 -0.88
CA ALA A 377 2.09 32.02 -0.72
C ALA A 377 1.90 31.23 0.59
N VAL A 378 2.90 30.48 1.07
CA VAL A 378 2.87 29.87 2.42
C VAL A 378 2.68 30.93 3.49
N ILE A 379 3.47 32.02 3.42
CA ILE A 379 3.42 33.10 4.41
C ILE A 379 2.06 33.81 4.37
N LEU A 380 1.54 34.10 3.17
CA LEU A 380 0.22 34.73 2.99
C LEU A 380 -0.90 33.84 3.52
N LEU A 381 -0.90 32.55 3.17
CA LEU A 381 -1.93 31.60 3.57
C LEU A 381 -1.97 31.42 5.09
N ARG A 382 -0.80 31.37 5.76
CA ARG A 382 -0.72 31.28 7.23
C ARG A 382 -1.20 32.54 7.94
N ARG A 383 -1.04 33.72 7.32
CA ARG A 383 -1.42 35.01 7.92
C ARG A 383 -2.88 35.35 7.70
N GLU A 384 -3.34 35.25 6.45
CA GLU A 384 -4.62 35.80 6.01
C GLU A 384 -5.68 34.70 5.77
N GLY A 385 -5.26 33.44 5.67
CA GLY A 385 -6.15 32.30 5.43
C GLY A 385 -6.45 32.02 3.94
N PRO A 386 -7.24 30.97 3.65
CA PRO A 386 -7.52 30.49 2.29
C PRO A 386 -8.47 31.39 1.48
N ASP A 387 -9.30 32.20 2.14
CA ASP A 387 -10.26 33.10 1.48
C ASP A 387 -9.65 34.46 1.11
N PHE A 388 -8.32 34.60 1.23
CA PHE A 388 -7.62 35.83 0.97
C PHE A 388 -7.59 36.19 -0.52
N LEU A 389 -7.94 37.43 -0.84
CA LEU A 389 -7.91 37.99 -2.19
C LEU A 389 -6.64 38.84 -2.40
N ALA A 390 -5.75 38.35 -3.26
CA ALA A 390 -4.59 39.11 -3.72
C ALA A 390 -4.94 39.84 -5.02
N LYS A 391 -5.01 41.19 -5.00
CA LYS A 391 -5.36 42.03 -6.15
C LYS A 391 -6.63 41.54 -6.91
N ASP A 392 -7.70 41.27 -6.16
CA ASP A 392 -9.01 40.79 -6.66
C ASP A 392 -9.05 39.35 -7.23
N GLU A 393 -7.95 38.59 -7.13
CA GLU A 393 -7.92 37.15 -7.42
C GLU A 393 -7.78 36.31 -6.14
N ASN A 394 -8.40 35.13 -6.11
CA ASN A 394 -8.28 34.20 -4.99
C ASN A 394 -6.87 33.60 -4.95
N LEU A 395 -6.20 33.67 -3.79
CA LEU A 395 -4.88 33.08 -3.58
C LEU A 395 -4.84 31.59 -3.92
N MET A 396 -5.92 30.86 -3.68
CA MET A 396 -6.04 29.43 -4.02
C MET A 396 -6.02 29.18 -5.53
N ASP A 397 -6.62 30.06 -6.33
CA ASP A 397 -6.61 29.96 -7.80
C ASP A 397 -5.23 30.27 -8.37
N GLU A 398 -4.49 31.19 -7.74
CA GLU A 398 -3.10 31.46 -8.09
C GLU A 398 -2.18 30.31 -7.66
N LEU A 399 -2.38 29.73 -6.48
CA LEU A 399 -1.68 28.51 -6.04
C LEU A 399 -1.90 27.34 -6.99
N GLU A 400 -3.13 27.16 -7.49
CA GLU A 400 -3.45 26.15 -8.51
C GLU A 400 -2.72 26.43 -9.84
N ARG A 401 -2.55 27.70 -10.23
CA ARG A 401 -1.72 28.09 -11.39
C ARG A 401 -0.24 27.81 -11.17
N ILE A 402 0.30 28.15 -10.00
CA ILE A 402 1.69 27.85 -9.61
C ILE A 402 1.91 26.34 -9.64
N TYR A 403 1.01 25.56 -9.05
CA TYR A 403 1.03 24.10 -9.05
C TYR A 403 1.14 23.53 -10.47
N ARG A 404 0.28 23.96 -11.40
CA ARG A 404 0.30 23.50 -12.80
C ARG A 404 1.58 23.90 -13.52
N ARG A 405 2.02 25.16 -13.38
CA ARG A 405 3.25 25.67 -14.01
C ARG A 405 4.50 24.97 -13.49
N ALA A 406 4.60 24.77 -12.18
CA ALA A 406 5.70 24.05 -11.55
C ALA A 406 5.75 22.59 -12.02
N GLY A 407 4.59 21.97 -12.21
CA GLY A 407 4.45 20.62 -12.75
C GLY A 407 4.99 20.48 -14.16
N SER A 408 4.54 21.33 -15.10
CA SER A 408 5.04 21.34 -16.47
C SER A 408 6.54 21.65 -16.57
N ARG A 409 7.10 22.42 -15.61
CA ARG A 409 8.54 22.71 -15.51
C ARG A 409 9.33 21.67 -14.70
N LYS A 410 8.66 20.66 -14.12
CA LYS A 410 9.28 19.59 -13.31
C LYS A 410 10.01 20.11 -12.06
N LEU A 411 9.50 21.19 -11.46
CA LEU A 411 10.01 21.77 -10.21
C LEU A 411 9.43 21.03 -8.99
N TRP A 412 9.87 19.80 -8.74
CA TRP A 412 9.20 18.86 -7.83
C TRP A 412 9.00 19.37 -6.39
N SER A 413 9.97 20.11 -5.85
CA SER A 413 9.87 20.69 -4.50
C SER A 413 8.74 21.73 -4.41
N VAL A 414 8.61 22.57 -5.44
CA VAL A 414 7.57 23.60 -5.56
C VAL A 414 6.20 22.95 -5.77
N VAL A 415 6.13 21.91 -6.62
CA VAL A 415 4.90 21.15 -6.87
C VAL A 415 4.40 20.47 -5.60
N ARG A 416 5.28 19.84 -4.83
CA ARG A 416 4.96 19.25 -3.52
C ARG A 416 4.43 20.29 -2.54
N LEU A 417 5.08 21.45 -2.48
CA LEU A 417 4.65 22.53 -1.60
C LEU A 417 3.26 23.04 -2.00
N ALA A 418 3.04 23.37 -3.27
CA ALA A 418 1.74 23.84 -3.75
C ALA A 418 0.63 22.79 -3.58
N ALA A 419 0.91 21.51 -3.86
CA ALA A 419 -0.03 20.42 -3.62
C ALA A 419 -0.41 20.27 -2.14
N SER A 420 0.54 20.51 -1.23
CA SER A 420 0.27 20.52 0.21
C SER A 420 -0.67 21.66 0.60
N LEU A 421 -0.41 22.88 0.12
CA LEU A 421 -1.22 24.05 0.45
C LEU A 421 -2.65 23.93 -0.10
N LEU A 422 -2.80 23.32 -1.27
CA LEU A 422 -4.09 23.01 -1.89
C LEU A 422 -4.77 21.78 -1.27
N THR A 423 -4.14 21.11 -0.29
CA THR A 423 -4.61 19.89 0.36
C THR A 423 -4.97 18.75 -0.62
N LYS A 424 -4.25 18.64 -1.74
CA LYS A 424 -4.55 17.64 -2.79
C LYS A 424 -4.32 16.20 -2.31
N LEU A 425 -5.26 15.31 -2.65
CA LEU A 425 -5.21 13.89 -2.32
C LEU A 425 -5.07 13.03 -3.58
N VAL A 426 -4.25 11.98 -3.54
CA VAL A 426 -4.17 11.01 -4.64
C VAL A 426 -5.27 9.94 -4.53
N ASP A 427 -5.99 9.70 -5.61
CA ASP A 427 -7.05 8.67 -5.68
C ASP A 427 -6.57 7.24 -5.38
N SER A 428 -5.33 6.91 -5.74
CA SER A 428 -4.75 5.56 -5.58
C SER A 428 -4.26 5.28 -4.16
N LEU A 429 -4.39 6.22 -3.23
CA LEU A 429 -3.87 6.09 -1.88
C LEU A 429 -4.61 5.02 -1.06
N ALA A 430 -5.95 5.06 -1.04
CA ALA A 430 -6.76 4.09 -0.30
C ALA A 430 -6.58 2.64 -0.80
N PRO A 431 -6.57 2.37 -2.13
CA PRO A 431 -6.18 1.05 -2.65
C PRO A 431 -4.76 0.62 -2.24
N SER A 432 -3.79 1.53 -2.24
CA SER A 432 -2.40 1.22 -1.89
C SER A 432 -2.26 0.83 -0.41
N ILE A 433 -2.91 1.58 0.50
CA ILE A 433 -2.99 1.23 1.93
C ILE A 433 -3.65 -0.14 2.10
N THR A 434 -4.76 -0.38 1.38
CA THR A 434 -5.45 -1.67 1.43
C THR A 434 -4.54 -2.82 1.01
N SER A 435 -3.71 -2.63 -0.03
CA SER A 435 -2.74 -3.65 -0.43
C SER A 435 -1.76 -3.96 0.70
N VAL A 436 -1.24 -2.96 1.41
CA VAL A 436 -0.33 -3.19 2.54
C VAL A 436 -1.03 -3.97 3.67
N LEU A 437 -2.27 -3.61 4.01
CA LEU A 437 -3.06 -4.28 5.05
C LEU A 437 -3.34 -5.75 4.71
N VAL A 438 -3.66 -6.05 3.44
CA VAL A 438 -3.93 -7.42 2.96
C VAL A 438 -2.69 -8.31 3.08
N HIS A 439 -1.49 -7.74 3.00
CA HIS A 439 -0.22 -8.46 3.24
C HIS A 439 0.11 -8.60 4.74
N GLY A 440 -0.85 -8.33 5.64
CA GLY A 440 -0.70 -8.53 7.09
C GLY A 440 0.19 -7.50 7.77
N LYS A 441 0.36 -6.31 7.19
CA LYS A 441 1.20 -5.24 7.73
C LYS A 441 0.37 -4.01 8.07
N GLN A 442 0.82 -3.24 9.05
CA GLN A 442 0.23 -1.94 9.38
C GLN A 442 1.01 -0.80 8.75
N VAL A 443 0.36 0.32 8.46
CA VAL A 443 1.01 1.55 7.96
C VAL A 443 0.84 2.65 9.00
N THR A 444 1.87 3.46 9.25
CA THR A 444 1.73 4.68 10.04
C THR A 444 2.07 5.93 9.23
N LEU A 445 1.33 7.00 9.51
CA LEU A 445 1.49 8.31 8.87
C LEU A 445 1.79 9.36 9.95
N GLY A 446 2.79 10.20 9.70
CA GLY A 446 3.28 11.19 10.66
C GLY A 446 4.76 11.51 10.45
N LEU A 447 5.21 12.62 11.01
CA LEU A 447 6.61 13.08 10.89
C LEU A 447 7.54 12.23 11.76
N PHE A 448 8.79 12.10 11.32
CA PHE A 448 9.84 11.46 12.12
C PHE A 448 10.00 12.16 13.48
N GLY A 449 10.00 11.38 14.57
CA GLY A 449 10.13 11.88 15.94
C GLY A 449 8.89 12.57 16.51
N GLN A 450 7.76 12.58 15.79
CA GLN A 450 6.49 13.14 16.28
C GLN A 450 5.41 12.07 16.42
N GLU A 451 4.21 12.47 16.82
CA GLU A 451 3.05 11.56 16.87
C GLU A 451 2.70 11.03 15.49
N GLU A 452 2.46 9.73 15.42
CA GLU A 452 2.05 9.01 14.22
C GLU A 452 0.70 8.34 14.43
N GLU A 453 -0.13 8.34 13.39
CA GLU A 453 -1.40 7.64 13.35
C GLU A 453 -1.21 6.25 12.75
N VAL A 454 -1.76 5.22 13.41
CA VAL A 454 -1.67 3.83 12.94
C VAL A 454 -2.92 3.48 12.13
N ILE A 455 -2.72 3.06 10.88
CA ILE A 455 -3.78 2.55 10.02
C ILE A 455 -3.72 1.02 10.04
N SER A 456 -4.70 0.41 10.69
CA SER A 456 -4.84 -1.05 10.82
C SER A 456 -6.03 -1.62 10.03
N ASN A 457 -6.91 -0.75 9.52
CA ASN A 457 -8.08 -1.13 8.72
C ASN A 457 -8.25 -0.18 7.52
N PRO A 458 -8.92 -0.63 6.44
CA PRO A 458 -9.19 0.25 5.29
C PRO A 458 -10.00 1.48 5.70
N LEU A 459 -9.55 2.66 5.25
CA LEU A 459 -10.17 3.96 5.54
C LEU A 459 -10.70 4.61 4.26
N SER A 460 -11.66 5.53 4.43
CA SER A 460 -12.15 6.33 3.30
C SER A 460 -11.12 7.41 2.91
N PRO A 461 -11.09 7.86 1.64
CA PRO A 461 -10.13 8.87 1.18
C PRO A 461 -10.13 10.16 2.02
N GLY A 462 -11.31 10.68 2.39
CA GLY A 462 -11.40 11.90 3.21
C GLY A 462 -10.83 11.75 4.62
N VAL A 463 -10.96 10.57 5.24
CA VAL A 463 -10.34 10.28 6.54
C VAL A 463 -8.82 10.24 6.41
N ILE A 464 -8.31 9.60 5.36
CA ILE A 464 -6.86 9.54 5.09
C ILE A 464 -6.29 10.94 4.85
N GLN A 465 -6.99 11.78 4.09
CA GLN A 465 -6.63 13.18 3.88
C GLN A 465 -6.53 13.93 5.22
N GLY A 466 -7.53 13.79 6.08
CA GLY A 466 -7.54 14.39 7.41
C GLY A 466 -6.34 13.95 8.25
N ILE A 467 -6.01 12.66 8.27
CA ILE A 467 -4.86 12.11 9.01
C ILE A 467 -3.54 12.70 8.47
N ILE A 468 -3.34 12.69 7.15
CA ILE A 468 -2.09 13.15 6.52
C ILE A 468 -1.83 14.61 6.85
N TYR A 469 -2.80 15.49 6.61
CA TYR A 469 -2.61 16.92 6.82
C TYR A 469 -2.64 17.29 8.32
N SER A 470 -3.38 16.59 9.17
CA SER A 470 -3.35 16.84 10.62
C SER A 470 -2.05 16.40 11.29
N LYS A 471 -1.43 15.31 10.85
CA LYS A 471 -0.19 14.77 11.45
C LYS A 471 1.09 15.26 10.78
N CYS A 472 1.07 15.62 9.50
CA CYS A 472 2.28 16.02 8.76
C CYS A 472 2.44 17.54 8.59
N SER A 473 1.37 18.33 8.65
CA SER A 473 1.42 19.78 8.43
C SER A 473 1.66 20.70 9.64
N PRO A 474 1.44 20.33 10.92
CA PRO A 474 1.52 21.29 12.04
C PRO A 474 2.88 21.96 12.29
N THR A 475 3.98 21.50 11.69
CA THR A 475 5.34 21.97 12.01
C THR A 475 6.24 22.03 10.76
N GLY A 476 5.89 22.84 9.75
CA GLY A 476 6.76 23.07 8.58
C GLY A 476 6.97 21.85 7.66
N GLY A 477 6.28 20.74 7.93
CA GLY A 477 6.28 19.50 7.15
C GLY A 477 5.33 19.49 5.96
N GLU A 478 4.99 20.64 5.39
CA GLU A 478 4.03 20.78 4.27
C GLU A 478 4.41 19.85 3.10
N ARG A 479 5.67 19.89 2.66
CA ARG A 479 6.18 19.02 1.59
C ARG A 479 6.18 17.54 1.98
N GLU A 480 6.30 17.23 3.27
CA GLU A 480 6.37 15.87 3.78
C GLU A 480 5.01 15.17 3.69
N ALA A 481 3.91 15.89 3.91
CA ALA A 481 2.54 15.36 3.74
C ALA A 481 2.32 14.78 2.34
N VAL A 482 2.81 15.48 1.31
CA VAL A 482 2.70 15.05 -0.09
C VAL A 482 3.69 13.92 -0.40
N LEU A 483 4.92 14.00 0.11
CA LEU A 483 5.91 12.94 -0.04
C LEU A 483 5.42 11.62 0.57
N GLN A 484 4.77 11.64 1.74
CA GLN A 484 4.20 10.43 2.34
C GLN A 484 3.09 9.81 1.47
N GLN A 485 2.27 10.61 0.77
CA GLN A 485 1.32 10.09 -0.20
C GLN A 485 2.02 9.35 -1.34
N GLU A 486 3.10 9.92 -1.91
CA GLU A 486 3.91 9.24 -2.94
C GLU A 486 4.47 7.92 -2.42
N LEU A 487 5.06 7.93 -1.22
CA LEU A 487 5.67 6.76 -0.62
C LEU A 487 4.66 5.66 -0.34
N VAL A 488 3.47 5.97 0.16
CA VAL A 488 2.42 4.96 0.39
C VAL A 488 2.00 4.30 -0.92
N ILE A 489 1.90 5.06 -2.01
CA ILE A 489 1.58 4.51 -3.34
C ILE A 489 2.71 3.59 -3.81
N HIS A 490 3.97 4.04 -3.69
CA HIS A 490 5.11 3.23 -4.07
C HIS A 490 5.24 1.97 -3.20
N ILE A 491 5.06 2.07 -1.89
CA ILE A 491 5.07 0.92 -0.96
C ILE A 491 3.97 -0.07 -1.33
N GLY A 492 2.73 0.41 -1.55
CA GLY A 492 1.61 -0.43 -1.97
C GLY A 492 1.89 -1.14 -3.30
N TRP A 493 2.58 -0.49 -4.22
CA TRP A 493 3.04 -1.11 -5.46
C TRP A 493 4.16 -2.14 -5.25
N ILE A 494 5.19 -1.80 -4.47
CA ILE A 494 6.36 -2.67 -4.24
C ILE A 494 5.92 -3.92 -3.48
N ILE A 495 5.09 -3.80 -2.43
CA ILE A 495 4.68 -4.96 -1.62
C ILE A 495 3.85 -5.95 -2.44
N SER A 496 3.03 -5.45 -3.37
CA SER A 496 2.21 -6.30 -4.24
C SER A 496 3.04 -7.10 -5.25
N ASN A 497 4.19 -6.56 -5.67
CA ASN A 497 5.05 -7.18 -6.68
C ASN A 497 6.23 -7.95 -6.09
N ASN A 498 6.77 -7.49 -4.96
CA ASN A 498 7.98 -8.00 -4.30
C ASN A 498 7.77 -8.00 -2.76
N PRO A 499 6.88 -8.86 -2.23
CA PRO A 499 6.56 -8.87 -0.80
C PRO A 499 7.76 -9.21 0.09
N GLU A 500 8.74 -9.95 -0.44
CA GLU A 500 9.98 -10.34 0.24
C GLU A 500 10.80 -9.16 0.75
N LEU A 501 10.74 -8.00 0.08
CA LEU A 501 11.47 -6.78 0.48
C LEU A 501 10.98 -6.23 1.83
N PHE A 502 9.77 -6.60 2.24
CA PHE A 502 9.17 -6.21 3.52
C PHE A 502 9.19 -7.34 4.55
N SER A 503 10.00 -8.38 4.32
CA SER A 503 10.21 -9.43 5.32
C SER A 503 10.80 -8.85 6.61
N GLY A 504 10.33 -9.31 7.76
CA GLY A 504 10.71 -8.78 9.07
C GLY A 504 10.15 -7.40 9.42
N MET A 505 9.31 -6.79 8.57
CA MET A 505 8.66 -5.51 8.83
C MET A 505 7.17 -5.73 9.10
N LEU A 506 6.73 -5.55 10.35
CA LEU A 506 5.31 -5.67 10.70
C LEU A 506 4.55 -4.35 10.55
N LYS A 507 5.19 -3.25 10.96
CA LYS A 507 4.64 -1.89 10.94
C LYS A 507 5.51 -1.03 10.05
N ILE A 508 4.95 -0.56 8.93
CA ILE A 508 5.60 0.30 7.96
C ILE A 508 5.39 1.75 8.38
N ARG A 509 6.41 2.32 9.03
CA ARG A 509 6.37 3.71 9.50
C ARG A 509 6.88 4.66 8.40
N VAL A 510 5.97 5.35 7.70
CA VAL A 510 6.34 6.11 6.49
C VAL A 510 7.29 7.26 6.81
N GLY A 511 7.08 7.98 7.92
CA GLY A 511 8.00 9.03 8.37
C GLY A 511 9.42 8.53 8.67
N TRP A 512 9.55 7.31 9.20
CA TRP A 512 10.87 6.70 9.44
C TRP A 512 11.53 6.22 8.14
N ILE A 513 10.74 5.78 7.16
CA ILE A 513 11.26 5.48 5.81
C ILE A 513 11.81 6.75 5.16
N VAL A 514 11.14 7.90 5.30
CA VAL A 514 11.68 9.19 4.83
C VAL A 514 13.03 9.47 5.48
N GLN A 515 13.17 9.19 6.79
CA GLN A 515 14.44 9.35 7.49
C GLN A 515 15.52 8.39 6.95
N ALA A 516 15.19 7.12 6.70
CA ALA A 516 16.10 6.16 6.08
C ALA A 516 16.57 6.64 4.68
N MET A 517 15.66 7.21 3.89
CA MET A 517 15.96 7.78 2.57
C MET A 517 16.88 9.00 2.67
N LYS A 518 16.67 9.89 3.64
CA LYS A 518 17.58 11.02 3.93
C LYS A 518 18.97 10.53 4.32
N HIS A 519 19.07 9.49 5.15
CA HIS A 519 20.35 8.85 5.48
C HIS A 519 21.03 8.25 4.25
N GLU A 520 20.30 7.54 3.40
CA GLU A 520 20.84 6.96 2.16
C GLU A 520 21.39 8.04 1.21
N LEU A 521 20.71 9.18 1.08
CA LEU A 521 21.22 10.32 0.31
C LEU A 521 22.51 10.89 0.91
N LYS A 522 22.59 10.99 2.25
CA LYS A 522 23.82 11.39 2.95
C LYS A 522 24.98 10.44 2.68
N ILE A 523 24.71 9.13 2.66
CA ILE A 523 25.72 8.10 2.36
C ILE A 523 26.22 8.26 0.91
N ARG A 524 25.32 8.51 -0.05
CA ARG A 524 25.67 8.72 -1.46
C ARG A 524 26.50 9.98 -1.68
N ALA A 525 26.21 11.03 -0.93
CA ALA A 525 26.89 12.33 -1.07
C ALA A 525 28.32 12.30 -0.50
N GLY A 526 28.60 11.46 0.50
CA GLY A 526 29.91 11.41 1.16
C GLY A 526 30.24 12.75 1.80
N ASP A 527 31.29 13.40 1.33
CA ASP A 527 31.73 14.72 1.82
C ASP A 527 30.98 15.90 1.18
N MET A 528 30.17 15.64 0.13
CA MET A 528 29.35 16.68 -0.51
C MET A 528 28.05 16.90 0.26
N PRO A 529 27.42 18.09 0.17
CA PRO A 529 26.10 18.30 0.75
C PRO A 529 25.09 17.32 0.12
N PRO A 530 24.27 16.62 0.93
CA PRO A 530 23.28 15.69 0.41
C PRO A 530 22.25 16.43 -0.43
N GLN A 531 21.81 15.79 -1.50
CA GLN A 531 20.70 16.28 -2.31
C GLN A 531 19.42 16.34 -1.45
N ASP A 532 18.63 17.40 -1.62
CA ASP A 532 17.34 17.51 -0.94
C ASP A 532 16.36 16.48 -1.52
N ILE A 533 15.82 15.61 -0.65
CA ILE A 533 14.83 14.61 -1.01
C ILE A 533 13.61 15.23 -1.71
N TYR A 534 13.22 16.45 -1.33
CA TYR A 534 12.06 17.13 -1.90
C TYR A 534 12.29 17.63 -3.34
N GLN A 535 13.53 17.64 -3.83
CA GLN A 535 13.86 18.00 -5.21
C GLN A 535 13.85 16.79 -6.15
N LEU A 536 13.88 15.57 -5.62
CA LEU A 536 13.90 14.35 -6.43
C LEU A 536 12.59 14.17 -7.20
N SER A 537 12.67 13.68 -8.43
CA SER A 537 11.46 13.32 -9.19
C SER A 537 10.75 12.12 -8.53
N PRO A 538 9.42 11.96 -8.69
CA PRO A 538 8.71 10.80 -8.18
C PRO A 538 9.34 9.44 -8.54
N SER A 539 9.88 9.31 -9.75
CA SER A 539 10.60 8.10 -10.17
C SER A 539 11.92 7.92 -9.43
N ASP A 540 12.67 8.99 -9.17
CA ASP A 540 13.89 8.92 -8.36
C ASP A 540 13.58 8.61 -6.89
N ILE A 541 12.46 9.11 -6.35
CA ILE A 541 11.94 8.73 -5.02
C ILE A 541 11.62 7.24 -4.96
N LYS A 542 10.93 6.69 -5.97
CA LYS A 542 10.64 5.25 -6.08
C LYS A 542 11.94 4.43 -6.12
N GLN A 543 12.94 4.85 -6.88
CA GLN A 543 14.24 4.16 -6.93
C GLN A 543 14.97 4.24 -5.58
N LEU A 544 15.04 5.42 -4.96
CA LEU A 544 15.65 5.58 -3.64
C LEU A 544 14.95 4.70 -2.58
N LEU A 545 13.63 4.60 -2.61
CA LEU A 545 12.87 3.70 -1.74
C LEU A 545 13.26 2.22 -1.98
N LEU A 546 13.37 1.79 -3.24
CA LEU A 546 13.82 0.44 -3.57
C LEU A 546 15.24 0.17 -3.04
N ASP A 547 16.16 1.12 -3.20
CA ASP A 547 17.55 1.01 -2.74
C ASP A 547 17.66 0.95 -1.20
N VAL A 548 16.74 1.61 -0.49
CA VAL A 548 16.62 1.56 0.97
C VAL A 548 16.02 0.22 1.42
N LEU A 549 15.00 -0.28 0.72
CA LEU A 549 14.34 -1.54 1.05
C LEU A 549 15.20 -2.78 0.72
N GLN A 550 16.09 -2.70 -0.27
CA GLN A 550 16.94 -3.85 -0.62
C GLN A 550 17.83 -4.27 0.56
N PRO A 551 17.94 -5.58 0.86
CA PRO A 551 18.85 -6.07 1.88
C PRO A 551 20.28 -5.66 1.51
N GLN A 552 20.99 -5.08 2.48
CA GLN A 552 22.17 -4.26 2.26
C GLN A 552 23.28 -4.98 1.47
N HIS A 553 23.85 -4.27 0.50
CA HIS A 553 25.10 -4.64 -0.15
C HIS A 553 26.23 -4.70 0.88
N THR A 554 27.11 -5.70 0.75
CA THR A 554 28.23 -6.02 1.65
C THR A 554 29.24 -4.87 1.85
N SER A 555 29.10 -3.75 1.13
CA SER A 555 29.98 -2.58 1.11
C SER A 555 29.66 -1.49 2.15
N ARG A 556 28.50 -1.48 2.81
CA ARG A 556 28.14 -0.42 3.78
C ARG A 556 28.79 -0.63 5.16
N SER A 557 29.14 0.47 5.84
CA SER A 557 29.59 0.48 7.25
C SER A 557 28.46 0.03 8.19
N TRP A 558 28.79 -0.55 9.34
CA TRP A 558 27.77 -1.11 10.25
C TRP A 558 26.85 -0.04 10.84
N LEU A 559 27.36 1.17 11.09
CA LEU A 559 26.52 2.28 11.54
C LEU A 559 25.41 2.58 10.52
N ASN A 560 25.78 2.71 9.24
CA ASN A 560 24.83 3.01 8.17
C ASN A 560 23.77 1.91 8.03
N ARG A 561 24.19 0.65 8.19
CA ARG A 561 23.29 -0.50 8.19
C ARG A 561 22.26 -0.43 9.29
N ARG A 562 22.71 -0.17 10.52
CA ARG A 562 21.85 -0.05 11.71
C ARG A 562 20.90 1.14 11.61
N GLN A 563 21.36 2.26 11.07
CA GLN A 563 20.51 3.43 10.82
C GLN A 563 19.37 3.09 9.85
N ILE A 564 19.68 2.42 8.74
CA ILE A 564 18.66 2.05 7.74
C ILE A 564 17.70 0.99 8.31
N ASP A 565 18.19 -0.14 8.81
CA ASP A 565 17.32 -1.23 9.30
C ASP A 565 16.50 -0.81 10.52
N GLY A 566 17.10 -0.02 11.41
CA GLY A 566 16.42 0.57 12.55
C GLY A 566 15.30 1.51 12.12
N SER A 567 15.51 2.31 11.07
CA SER A 567 14.46 3.17 10.51
C SER A 567 13.37 2.40 9.78
N LEU A 568 13.69 1.24 9.21
CA LEU A 568 12.71 0.36 8.57
C LEU A 568 11.91 -0.49 9.55
N ASN A 569 12.25 -0.47 10.84
CA ASN A 569 11.75 -1.42 11.84
C ASN A 569 11.92 -2.89 11.38
N ARG A 570 13.02 -3.19 10.68
CA ARG A 570 13.25 -4.52 10.14
C ARG A 570 13.83 -5.43 11.22
N THR A 571 13.14 -6.54 11.49
CA THR A 571 13.56 -7.54 12.50
C THR A 571 14.04 -8.83 11.83
N PRO A 572 14.95 -9.59 12.48
CA PRO A 572 15.36 -10.92 12.02
C PRO A 572 14.22 -11.94 11.99
N LEU A 573 14.38 -13.03 11.25
CA LEU A 573 13.42 -14.13 11.21
C LEU A 573 13.23 -14.75 12.60
N GLY A 574 11.97 -14.98 13.00
CA GLY A 574 11.60 -15.52 14.31
C GLY A 574 11.85 -14.57 15.48
N PHE A 575 12.07 -13.27 15.22
CA PHE A 575 12.35 -12.29 16.27
C PHE A 575 11.27 -12.26 17.36
N TYR A 576 9.99 -12.16 16.98
CA TYR A 576 8.89 -12.10 17.96
C TYR A 576 8.78 -13.38 18.79
N ASP A 577 8.88 -14.55 18.15
CA ASP A 577 8.89 -15.86 18.84
C ASP A 577 10.01 -15.94 19.89
N ARG A 578 11.19 -15.40 19.57
CA ARG A 578 12.32 -15.32 20.50
C ARG A 578 12.06 -14.36 21.64
N VAL A 579 11.41 -13.21 21.40
CA VAL A 579 11.01 -12.29 22.47
C VAL A 579 10.01 -12.95 23.41
N TRP A 580 9.10 -13.79 22.90
CA TRP A 580 8.22 -14.60 23.73
C TRP A 580 9.01 -15.56 24.63
N GLN A 581 9.97 -16.29 24.08
CA GLN A 581 10.83 -17.20 24.86
C GLN A 581 11.64 -16.47 25.94
N ILE A 582 12.09 -15.24 25.66
CA ILE A 582 12.73 -14.40 26.66
C ILE A 582 11.74 -14.07 27.78
N LEU A 583 10.51 -13.66 27.43
CA LEU A 583 9.47 -13.35 28.41
C LEU A 583 9.14 -14.54 29.32
N GLU A 584 9.13 -15.77 28.80
CA GLU A 584 8.94 -16.98 29.62
C GLU A 584 10.00 -17.13 30.72
N ARG A 585 11.21 -16.59 30.50
CA ARG A 585 12.37 -16.70 31.41
C ARG A 585 12.74 -15.38 32.11
N THR A 586 11.92 -14.34 31.99
CA THR A 586 12.11 -13.06 32.67
C THR A 586 10.94 -12.77 33.61
N PRO A 587 11.06 -13.11 34.91
CA PRO A 587 10.13 -12.66 35.94
C PRO A 587 10.00 -11.13 35.88
N ASN A 588 8.77 -10.62 36.03
CA ASN A 588 8.48 -9.18 35.94
C ASN A 588 8.74 -8.52 34.57
N GLY A 589 9.11 -9.26 33.52
CA GLY A 589 9.14 -8.78 32.13
C GLY A 589 10.37 -7.97 31.71
N ILE A 590 10.23 -7.23 30.61
CA ILE A 590 11.32 -6.51 29.91
C ILE A 590 11.03 -5.00 29.94
N VAL A 591 12.06 -4.18 30.16
CA VAL A 591 11.96 -2.71 30.13
C VAL A 591 12.87 -2.14 29.05
N VAL A 592 12.34 -1.22 28.23
CA VAL A 592 13.06 -0.51 27.17
C VAL A 592 12.60 0.94 27.10
N VAL A 593 13.51 1.89 27.31
CA VAL A 593 13.27 3.34 27.31
C VAL A 593 12.05 3.71 28.16
N GLY A 594 11.98 3.14 29.36
CA GLY A 594 10.88 3.36 30.31
C GLY A 594 9.55 2.67 29.96
N ASN A 595 9.41 2.05 28.78
CA ASN A 595 8.28 1.18 28.45
C ASN A 595 8.48 -0.20 29.06
N HIS A 596 7.44 -0.70 29.70
CA HIS A 596 7.45 -2.00 30.36
C HIS A 596 6.59 -3.01 29.58
N LEU A 597 7.21 -4.09 29.15
CA LEU A 597 6.57 -5.27 28.59
C LEU A 597 6.47 -6.34 29.68
N PRO A 598 5.32 -6.45 30.38
CA PRO A 598 5.20 -7.35 31.51
C PRO A 598 5.14 -8.82 31.04
N GLN A 599 5.63 -9.73 31.87
CA GLN A 599 5.49 -11.18 31.64
C GLN A 599 4.01 -11.61 31.79
N GLN A 600 3.36 -11.19 32.87
CA GLN A 600 1.94 -11.42 33.12
C GLN A 600 1.20 -10.07 33.14
N PRO A 601 0.03 -9.95 32.49
CA PRO A 601 -0.79 -11.03 31.93
C PRO A 601 -0.46 -11.39 30.47
N THR A 602 0.63 -10.88 29.88
CA THR A 602 0.97 -11.12 28.46
C THR A 602 0.98 -12.61 28.09
N LEU A 603 1.63 -13.46 28.90
CA LEU A 603 1.69 -14.89 28.65
C LEU A 603 0.37 -15.63 28.96
N SER A 604 -0.53 -15.05 29.77
CA SER A 604 -1.86 -15.64 30.04
C SER A 604 -2.91 -15.26 29.00
N ASP A 605 -2.80 -14.05 28.44
CA ASP A 605 -3.84 -13.44 27.61
C ASP A 605 -3.58 -13.61 26.11
N MET A 606 -2.35 -13.93 25.71
CA MET A 606 -1.92 -14.03 24.30
C MET A 606 -1.24 -15.38 24.03
N THR A 607 -0.89 -15.64 22.77
CA THR A 607 -0.05 -16.79 22.37
C THR A 607 1.14 -16.37 21.51
N MET A 608 2.20 -17.20 21.50
CA MET A 608 3.48 -16.91 20.83
C MET A 608 3.34 -16.48 19.36
N TYR A 609 2.42 -17.10 18.60
CA TYR A 609 2.30 -16.89 17.16
C TYR A 609 1.23 -15.86 16.77
N GLU A 610 0.61 -15.20 17.74
CA GLU A 610 -0.43 -14.23 17.48
C GLU A 610 0.12 -12.86 17.09
N MET A 611 -0.56 -12.22 16.12
CA MET A 611 -0.22 -10.88 15.66
C MET A 611 -0.27 -9.84 16.78
N ASN A 612 -1.18 -9.99 17.75
CA ASN A 612 -1.35 -9.05 18.86
C ASN A 612 -0.10 -8.97 19.73
N PHE A 613 0.56 -10.12 19.97
CA PHE A 613 1.80 -10.15 20.73
C PHE A 613 2.94 -9.45 19.96
N SER A 614 3.09 -9.74 18.68
CA SER A 614 4.09 -9.07 17.83
C SER A 614 3.89 -7.55 17.79
N LEU A 615 2.64 -7.07 17.74
CA LEU A 615 2.31 -5.65 17.81
C LEU A 615 2.63 -5.04 19.19
N LEU A 616 2.40 -5.77 20.28
CA LEU A 616 2.76 -5.34 21.63
C LEU A 616 4.27 -5.15 21.77
N VAL A 617 5.06 -6.07 21.21
CA VAL A 617 6.54 -5.95 21.17
C VAL A 617 6.96 -4.73 20.34
N GLU A 618 6.35 -4.49 19.19
CA GLU A 618 6.61 -3.30 18.37
C GLU A 618 6.31 -1.99 19.11
N ASP A 619 5.18 -1.94 19.84
CA ASP A 619 4.80 -0.76 20.62
C ASP A 619 5.72 -0.55 21.83
N ALA A 620 6.23 -1.61 22.46
CA ALA A 620 7.27 -1.49 23.50
C ALA A 620 8.54 -0.83 22.96
N LEU A 621 8.95 -1.16 21.73
CA LEU A 621 10.14 -0.59 21.07
C LEU A 621 9.88 0.76 20.37
N LYS A 622 8.63 1.24 20.31
CA LYS A 622 8.22 2.42 19.51
C LYS A 622 8.90 3.72 19.92
N ASN A 623 9.17 3.89 21.22
CA ASN A 623 9.69 5.11 21.85
C ASN A 623 11.22 5.25 21.73
N ILE A 624 11.88 4.36 20.99
CA ILE A 624 13.30 4.50 20.72
C ILE A 624 13.49 5.51 19.59
N ASP A 625 14.03 6.70 19.92
CA ASP A 625 14.19 7.80 18.96
C ASP A 625 15.33 7.59 17.94
N LEU A 626 16.38 6.87 18.34
CA LEU A 626 17.58 6.67 17.52
C LEU A 626 17.48 5.35 16.73
N PRO A 627 17.44 5.38 15.38
CA PRO A 627 17.36 4.16 14.56
C PRO A 627 18.46 3.14 14.85
N GLU A 628 19.70 3.58 14.95
CA GLU A 628 20.84 2.72 15.23
C GLU A 628 20.78 2.07 16.62
N TYR A 629 20.24 2.79 17.62
CA TYR A 629 20.05 2.25 18.96
C TYR A 629 18.93 1.22 18.99
N ARG A 630 17.83 1.48 18.27
CA ARG A 630 16.75 0.49 18.08
C ARG A 630 17.30 -0.81 17.52
N GLN A 631 18.20 -0.74 16.54
CA GLN A 631 18.81 -1.93 15.98
C GLN A 631 19.71 -2.67 16.99
N ILE A 632 20.46 -1.95 17.84
CA ILE A 632 21.23 -2.56 18.93
C ILE A 632 20.31 -3.29 19.92
N ILE A 633 19.14 -2.73 20.25
CA ILE A 633 18.16 -3.39 21.12
C ILE A 633 17.61 -4.67 20.49
N VAL A 634 17.31 -4.65 19.18
CA VAL A 634 16.91 -5.85 18.44
C VAL A 634 18.01 -6.91 18.45
N GLU A 635 19.27 -6.51 18.20
CA GLU A 635 20.43 -7.41 18.29
C GLU A 635 20.61 -7.97 19.70
N LEU A 636 20.44 -7.15 20.75
CA LEU A 636 20.53 -7.57 22.14
C LEU A 636 19.46 -8.63 22.48
N LEU A 637 18.21 -8.41 22.09
CA LEU A 637 17.14 -9.40 22.31
C LEU A 637 17.47 -10.73 21.63
N MET A 638 18.02 -10.70 20.41
CA MET A 638 18.47 -11.92 19.74
C MET A 638 19.62 -12.61 20.48
N VAL A 639 20.56 -11.85 21.04
CA VAL A 639 21.65 -12.38 21.88
C VAL A 639 21.10 -13.00 23.16
N VAL A 640 20.17 -12.34 23.85
CA VAL A 640 19.53 -12.85 25.08
C VAL A 640 18.81 -14.16 24.80
N SER A 641 18.02 -14.24 23.72
CA SER A 641 17.36 -15.48 23.30
C SER A 641 18.37 -16.62 23.07
N ILE A 642 19.47 -16.37 22.35
CA ILE A 642 20.49 -17.40 22.10
C ILE A 642 21.17 -17.85 23.40
N VAL A 643 21.42 -16.92 24.33
CA VAL A 643 22.03 -17.24 25.64
C VAL A 643 21.08 -18.11 26.47
N LEU A 644 19.80 -17.78 26.54
CA LEU A 644 18.81 -18.56 27.27
C LEU A 644 18.54 -19.93 26.63
N GLU A 645 18.49 -20.01 25.29
CA GLU A 645 18.35 -21.27 24.55
C GLU A 645 19.52 -22.24 24.83
N ARG A 646 20.73 -21.70 24.99
CA ARG A 646 21.94 -22.51 25.26
C ARG A 646 22.13 -22.90 26.72
N ASN A 647 21.51 -22.17 27.65
CA ASN A 647 21.63 -22.38 29.08
C ASN A 647 20.21 -22.48 29.69
N PRO A 648 19.49 -23.59 29.45
CA PRO A 648 18.10 -23.75 29.87
C PRO A 648 17.90 -23.70 31.38
N GLU A 649 18.96 -23.87 32.18
CA GLU A 649 19.01 -23.75 33.63
C GLU A 649 19.02 -22.29 34.14
N LEU A 650 19.33 -21.32 33.27
CA LEU A 650 19.38 -19.91 33.65
C LEU A 650 18.04 -19.21 33.41
N GLU A 651 17.67 -18.36 34.36
CA GLU A 651 16.53 -17.46 34.29
C GLU A 651 16.96 -16.12 34.88
N PHE A 652 16.33 -15.02 34.45
CA PHE A 652 16.53 -13.75 35.12
C PHE A 652 15.83 -13.77 36.48
N SER A 653 16.37 -13.07 37.48
CA SER A 653 15.79 -13.00 38.82
C SER A 653 14.68 -11.95 38.96
N ASP A 654 14.74 -10.90 38.13
CA ASP A 654 13.81 -9.78 38.13
C ASP A 654 13.68 -9.23 36.69
N ARG A 655 12.97 -8.10 36.54
CA ARG A 655 12.80 -7.39 35.28
C ARG A 655 14.14 -7.09 34.61
N VAL A 656 14.18 -7.22 33.29
CA VAL A 656 15.39 -6.97 32.49
C VAL A 656 15.34 -5.57 31.89
N ASP A 657 16.24 -4.70 32.34
CA ASP A 657 16.46 -3.38 31.75
C ASP A 657 17.45 -3.48 30.56
N LEU A 658 16.92 -3.39 29.34
CA LEU A 658 17.74 -3.48 28.13
C LEU A 658 18.67 -2.27 27.98
N ASP A 659 18.27 -1.09 28.44
CA ASP A 659 19.14 0.10 28.37
C ASP A 659 20.34 -0.02 29.30
N GLY A 660 20.13 -0.59 30.48
CA GLY A 660 21.20 -0.95 31.42
C GLY A 660 22.22 -1.89 30.78
N LEU A 661 21.74 -2.97 30.16
CA LEU A 661 22.59 -3.94 29.47
C LEU A 661 23.41 -3.34 28.33
N VAL A 662 22.80 -2.48 27.50
CA VAL A 662 23.55 -1.80 26.42
C VAL A 662 24.60 -0.84 26.99
N LYS A 663 24.30 -0.11 28.06
CA LYS A 663 25.27 0.77 28.73
C LYS A 663 26.45 0.00 29.31
N GLU A 664 26.21 -1.15 29.95
CA GLU A 664 27.28 -2.02 30.44
C GLU A 664 28.15 -2.56 29.31
N ALA A 665 27.54 -3.06 28.24
CA ALA A 665 28.27 -3.51 27.06
C ALA A 665 29.12 -2.38 26.44
N PHE A 666 28.60 -1.17 26.39
CA PHE A 666 29.33 0.00 25.90
C PHE A 666 30.47 0.43 26.83
N ASN A 667 30.30 0.34 28.15
CA ASN A 667 31.37 0.60 29.12
C ASN A 667 32.52 -0.41 28.97
N ASP A 668 32.20 -1.68 28.71
CA ASP A 668 33.18 -2.71 28.40
C ASP A 668 33.94 -2.41 27.11
N PHE A 669 33.22 -2.01 26.06
CA PHE A 669 33.83 -1.55 24.81
C PHE A 669 34.77 -0.35 25.02
N LYS A 670 34.34 0.67 25.79
CA LYS A 670 35.17 1.83 26.15
C LYS A 670 36.46 1.42 26.84
N ARG A 671 36.38 0.48 27.81
CA ARG A 671 37.56 -0.06 28.50
C ARG A 671 38.53 -0.72 27.52
N ASP A 672 38.03 -1.59 26.64
CA ASP A 672 38.85 -2.27 25.64
C ASP A 672 39.52 -1.30 24.64
N CYS A 673 38.80 -0.26 24.20
CA CYS A 673 39.34 0.78 23.32
C CYS A 673 40.44 1.60 23.99
N SER A 674 40.25 1.97 25.27
CA SER A 674 41.23 2.73 26.04
C SER A 674 42.54 1.95 26.27
N CYS A 675 42.47 0.63 26.48
CA CYS A 675 43.65 -0.22 26.64
C CYS A 675 44.40 -0.50 25.33
N SER A 676 43.75 -0.40 24.17
CA SER A 676 44.32 -0.89 22.90
C SER A 676 44.76 0.19 21.90
N LYS A 677 44.34 1.45 22.05
CA LYS A 677 44.67 2.49 21.06
C LYS A 677 45.16 3.85 21.58
N GLY A 678 45.23 4.11 22.89
CA GLY A 678 45.66 5.42 23.39
C GLY A 678 44.84 6.60 22.86
N ILE A 679 43.59 6.35 22.43
CA ILE A 679 42.65 7.33 21.90
C ILE A 679 41.90 7.95 23.10
N GLU A 680 41.78 9.28 23.09
CA GLU A 680 41.01 10.06 24.07
C GLU A 680 39.59 9.52 24.24
N LYS A 681 38.99 9.77 25.43
CA LYS A 681 37.63 9.35 25.78
C LYS A 681 36.64 9.80 24.71
N GLN A 682 36.21 8.88 23.84
CA GLN A 682 35.05 9.12 22.98
C GLN A 682 33.80 9.04 23.87
N ASP A 683 33.12 10.16 24.09
CA ASP A 683 31.92 10.18 24.92
C ASP A 683 30.71 9.50 24.24
N GLY A 684 30.61 9.55 22.90
CA GLY A 684 29.50 9.02 22.11
C GLY A 684 29.59 7.53 21.73
N MET A 685 28.43 6.89 21.50
CA MET A 685 28.29 5.47 21.11
C MET A 685 28.55 5.19 19.62
N GLU A 686 28.88 6.18 18.80
CA GLU A 686 28.99 6.04 17.35
C GLU A 686 30.01 4.96 16.91
N SER A 687 31.17 4.89 17.56
CA SER A 687 32.18 3.86 17.28
C SER A 687 31.71 2.45 17.68
N PHE A 688 30.90 2.35 18.74
CA PHE A 688 30.25 1.10 19.13
C PHE A 688 29.20 0.68 18.09
N TYR A 689 28.37 1.62 17.62
CA TYR A 689 27.40 1.37 16.55
C TYR A 689 28.05 1.02 15.21
N ASN A 690 29.29 1.43 14.95
CA ASN A 690 30.03 1.04 13.76
C ASN A 690 30.79 -0.30 13.90
N THR A 691 30.76 -0.91 15.08
CA THR A 691 31.44 -2.20 15.32
C THR A 691 30.60 -3.36 14.75
N PRO A 692 31.22 -4.34 14.04
CA PRO A 692 30.51 -5.51 13.52
C PRO A 692 29.78 -6.32 14.60
N PRO A 693 28.66 -6.97 14.26
CA PRO A 693 27.90 -7.80 15.19
C PRO A 693 28.53 -9.16 15.47
N VAL A 694 29.47 -9.65 14.64
CA VAL A 694 30.10 -10.97 14.83
C VAL A 694 31.62 -10.85 14.82
N GLY A 695 32.31 -11.56 15.73
CA GLY A 695 33.77 -11.59 15.84
C GLY A 695 34.30 -11.45 17.27
N LYS A 696 35.63 -11.55 17.47
CA LYS A 696 36.27 -11.57 18.81
C LYS A 696 36.07 -10.28 19.62
N ARG A 697 35.89 -9.13 18.96
CA ARG A 697 35.58 -7.81 19.58
C ARG A 697 34.38 -7.19 18.88
N SER A 698 33.30 -7.95 18.81
CA SER A 698 32.05 -7.57 18.15
C SER A 698 31.04 -7.02 19.15
N THR A 699 30.02 -6.32 18.67
CA THR A 699 28.92 -5.86 19.55
C THR A 699 28.24 -7.04 20.24
N SER A 700 28.04 -8.18 19.55
CA SER A 700 27.45 -9.36 20.20
C SER A 700 28.30 -9.88 21.36
N SER A 701 29.63 -9.84 21.27
CA SER A 701 30.50 -10.29 22.36
C SER A 701 30.35 -9.41 23.61
N TYR A 702 30.29 -8.09 23.43
CA TYR A 702 30.08 -7.16 24.54
C TYR A 702 28.67 -7.31 25.15
N LEU A 703 27.64 -7.44 24.30
CA LEU A 703 26.26 -7.66 24.74
C LEU A 703 26.12 -9.01 25.48
N THR A 704 26.71 -10.09 24.94
CA THR A 704 26.70 -11.41 25.55
C THR A 704 27.34 -11.37 26.94
N LYS A 705 28.46 -10.66 27.07
CA LYS A 705 29.16 -10.53 28.35
C LYS A 705 28.30 -9.81 29.40
N ALA A 706 27.66 -8.69 29.03
CA ALA A 706 26.74 -7.98 29.92
C ALA A 706 25.57 -8.88 30.36
N VAL A 707 24.93 -9.57 29.41
CA VAL A 707 23.81 -10.49 29.68
C VAL A 707 24.24 -11.64 30.60
N MET A 708 25.40 -12.27 30.35
CA MET A 708 25.90 -13.35 31.20
C MET A 708 26.22 -12.89 32.61
N ILE A 709 26.81 -11.70 32.78
CA ILE A 709 27.08 -11.13 34.10
C ILE A 709 25.77 -10.96 34.88
N GLN A 710 24.72 -10.44 34.25
CA GLN A 710 23.43 -10.25 34.89
C GLN A 710 22.75 -11.58 35.23
N LEU A 711 22.78 -12.58 34.34
CA LEU A 711 22.20 -13.91 34.60
C LEU A 711 22.92 -14.64 35.73
N LEU A 712 24.25 -14.53 35.82
CA LEU A 712 25.06 -15.17 36.87
C LEU A 712 24.96 -14.49 38.23
N GLN A 713 24.38 -13.28 38.30
CA GLN A 713 24.03 -12.63 39.57
C GLN A 713 22.70 -13.15 40.15
N GLY A 714 21.93 -13.93 39.38
CA GLY A 714 20.68 -14.57 39.82
C GLY A 714 20.88 -15.96 40.43
N ASP A 715 19.86 -16.43 41.16
CA ASP A 715 19.84 -17.77 41.74
C ASP A 715 19.62 -18.85 40.66
N VAL A 716 20.49 -19.86 40.60
CA VAL A 716 20.37 -20.99 39.67
C VAL A 716 19.28 -21.94 40.15
N LYS A 717 18.25 -22.19 39.33
CA LYS A 717 17.25 -23.24 39.62
C LYS A 717 17.84 -24.62 39.30
N PRO A 718 17.69 -25.63 40.17
CA PRO A 718 18.05 -26.99 39.82
C PRO A 718 17.12 -27.50 38.71
N CYS A 719 17.71 -28.01 37.62
CA CYS A 719 16.97 -28.62 36.52
C CYS A 719 16.15 -29.81 37.03
N LYS A 720 14.86 -29.88 36.70
CA LYS A 720 13.98 -31.00 37.13
C LYS A 720 14.22 -32.31 36.35
N ASP A 721 15.09 -32.29 35.35
CA ASP A 721 15.37 -33.43 34.47
C ASP A 721 16.83 -33.92 34.53
N ASP A 722 17.51 -33.76 35.67
CA ASP A 722 18.84 -34.36 35.87
C ASP A 722 18.70 -35.73 36.57
N PRO A 723 18.93 -36.88 35.89
CA PRO A 723 18.86 -38.21 36.50
C PRO A 723 20.07 -38.55 37.39
N CYS A 724 20.94 -37.58 37.66
CA CYS A 724 22.18 -37.78 38.40
C CYS A 724 22.27 -36.87 39.63
N SER A 725 21.34 -37.03 40.59
CA SER A 725 21.64 -36.71 41.98
C SER A 725 22.21 -37.96 42.66
N VAL A 726 23.53 -37.94 42.92
CA VAL A 726 24.17 -38.94 43.78
C VAL A 726 23.79 -38.59 45.22
N SER A 727 23.15 -39.56 45.88
CA SER A 727 22.69 -39.58 47.27
C SER A 727 23.77 -39.30 48.30
#